data_AF-A0A1H6KQY6-F1
#
_entry.id   AF-A0A1H6KQY6-F1
#
_cell.length_a   1.000
_cell.length_b   1.000
_cell.length_c   1.000
_cell.angle_alpha   90.00
_cell.angle_beta   90.00
_cell.angle_gamma   90.00
#
_symmetry.space_group_name_H-M   'P 1'
#
loop_
_entity.id
_entity.type
_entity.pdbx_description
1 polymer ?
#
loop_
_entity_poly.entity_id
_entity_poly.type
_entity_poly.pdbx_seq_one_letter_code
_entity_poly.pdbx_strand_id
1 'polypeptide(L)'
;MQHTLFSYLPVTLALGVVLAPGLHATPASLPQAPTPYITEGLLTGDGTVWIATEGKGIYRCTDGGTWEPMHLQPGYPDTLNAYALAEDASGNIWAGTDNRGIAVWNGQSWKTYSREDGIPGERIYDIATWKNRVAVATSGGIALYKDNKWTFFTRAEGLADDAAAALAFDGEANLLAAYNCGGIGTSTSANGYASWKNTQAPWHYDNRNRVRQPYDAAGTGLPSNLGNAIAAGGQDRIWYGSTAGVATSGNAGATWNYLRGRDYEAKNKGLYDTKLPAAIRQAAPGDLLLEDHVTALYPCEQGLWIGYRQAGAQLVDPATLAPMQETAELNKQKDPRAKWVTGFLRLPSGILYATTYGGGLQRVAQLPALPGSKAPAAKTPRTHPFAPTIPREEEIARLQKNASSGQPSEEPAFYWHEDWLTRGNWFERYGRSVAMLCAAASPENVFIDLEAQDEPPSIGGMIGPHRQKGDHLRLWLHDGHLPGNPNVLRNPEAGTRTEAEWDDHGEEYPMSHDGPDVWVKTTIPEGPHLLSLYFYNPNGHVKRSGYRDYLVELRTGDTHTQEKDLASLQSFNPVLARTRIRDFSGSGCYKNFYVTGPATYLVRVCRNNSFNTILNGVFISPIRESRLIIKRPPTLIGKLATSQSPAPLSDWDYRGLQPGDLPAAPLALWSRATHPELLPDKDRLRSRLDALTAYRYMQGCGLAPSGYLDYCRWQLGLWTPATEKAYDAAMDKAWEGVQELYVHARSAAWRPFSPGVVPLSIEELEYLDLHRIDWKQYRKGYKGTPNPDLATLRQRIAERKELARKEEARLRAEEEAWKQEQERLEKERKEHPERFQNEDESESPFDPEPSGKAPQPTGTQTLPDEDDDEIFGI
;
A
#
# COMPACT_ATOMS: atom_id res chain seq x y z
N MET A 1 -10.46 -71.18 12.64
CA MET A 1 -9.69 -69.92 12.58
C MET A 1 -9.40 -69.69 11.10
N GLN A 2 -10.30 -69.03 10.36
CA GLN A 2 -10.43 -67.55 10.26
C GLN A 2 -9.20 -66.95 9.56
N HIS A 3 -9.25 -66.57 8.27
CA HIS A 3 -10.08 -65.52 7.62
C HIS A 3 -9.69 -64.11 8.11
N THR A 4 -9.62 -63.06 7.28
CA THR A 4 -10.23 -62.76 5.96
C THR A 4 -9.31 -61.73 5.25
N LEU A 5 -9.09 -61.68 3.91
CA LEU A 5 -9.95 -61.15 2.82
C LEU A 5 -10.61 -59.78 3.17
N PHE A 6 -10.81 -58.78 2.31
CA PHE A 6 -10.77 -58.59 0.85
C PHE A 6 -10.55 -57.05 0.57
N SER A 7 -10.52 -56.43 -0.62
CA SER A 7 -10.68 -56.80 -2.05
C SER A 7 -10.12 -55.70 -2.99
N TYR A 8 -10.06 -56.01 -4.29
CA TYR A 8 -9.90 -55.15 -5.48
C TYR A 8 -10.48 -53.72 -5.46
N LEU A 9 -9.84 -52.83 -6.24
CA LEU A 9 -10.52 -51.75 -6.98
C LEU A 9 -10.36 -52.03 -8.51
N PRO A 10 -11.42 -51.95 -9.33
CA PRO A 10 -11.31 -52.20 -10.77
C PRO A 10 -10.88 -50.95 -11.55
N VAL A 11 -10.10 -51.14 -12.61
CA VAL A 11 -9.89 -50.11 -13.65
C VAL A 11 -11.11 -50.13 -14.58
N THR A 12 -12.10 -49.29 -14.29
CA THR A 12 -13.23 -49.04 -15.19
C THR A 12 -12.79 -48.18 -16.36
N LEU A 13 -12.52 -48.82 -17.50
CA LEU A 13 -12.34 -48.13 -18.78
C LEU A 13 -13.67 -47.46 -19.17
N ALA A 14 -13.80 -46.16 -18.93
CA ALA A 14 -14.96 -45.39 -19.34
C ALA A 14 -14.96 -45.26 -20.87
N LEU A 15 -15.77 -46.07 -21.56
CA LEU A 15 -16.01 -45.89 -23.00
C LEU A 15 -16.60 -44.49 -23.23
N GLY A 16 -15.94 -43.70 -24.07
CA GLY A 16 -16.41 -42.38 -24.45
C GLY A 16 -17.70 -42.45 -25.25
N VAL A 17 -18.84 -42.27 -24.58
CA VAL A 17 -20.10 -41.93 -25.25
C VAL A 17 -19.92 -40.52 -25.81
N VAL A 18 -19.69 -40.42 -27.12
CA VAL A 18 -19.73 -39.15 -27.84
C VAL A 18 -21.18 -38.68 -27.87
N LEU A 19 -21.57 -37.93 -26.84
CA LEU A 19 -22.80 -37.16 -26.86
C LEU A 19 -22.69 -36.15 -28.00
N ALA A 20 -23.68 -36.17 -28.90
CA ALA A 20 -23.88 -35.09 -29.86
C ALA A 20 -24.04 -33.75 -29.11
N PRO A 21 -23.69 -32.60 -29.72
CA PRO A 21 -23.80 -31.28 -29.08
C PRO A 21 -25.28 -30.89 -28.90
N GLY A 22 -25.89 -31.44 -27.85
CA GLY A 22 -27.22 -31.06 -27.38
C GLY A 22 -27.22 -29.63 -26.85
N LEU A 23 -28.37 -28.97 -26.94
CA LEU A 23 -28.58 -27.65 -26.36
C LEU A 23 -28.14 -27.67 -24.89
N HIS A 24 -27.17 -26.84 -24.53
CA HIS A 24 -26.80 -26.66 -23.15
C HIS A 24 -27.99 -26.07 -22.41
N ALA A 25 -28.50 -26.80 -21.42
CA ALA A 25 -29.64 -26.34 -20.64
C ALA A 25 -29.21 -25.08 -19.86
N THR A 26 -29.86 -23.95 -20.14
CA THR A 26 -29.58 -22.69 -19.43
C THR A 26 -29.73 -22.90 -17.92
N PRO A 27 -28.72 -22.57 -17.09
CA PRO A 27 -28.74 -22.89 -15.65
C PRO A 27 -30.01 -22.40 -14.95
N ALA A 28 -30.79 -23.34 -14.42
CA ALA A 28 -31.96 -23.07 -13.58
C ALA A 28 -31.57 -22.60 -12.16
N SER A 29 -30.32 -22.87 -11.77
CA SER A 29 -29.61 -22.36 -10.60
C SER A 29 -28.12 -22.53 -10.84
N LEU A 30 -27.27 -21.82 -10.09
CA LEU A 30 -25.84 -22.10 -10.01
C LEU A 30 -25.50 -23.00 -8.82
N PRO A 31 -24.41 -23.80 -8.89
CA PRO A 31 -23.88 -24.49 -7.72
C PRO A 31 -23.29 -23.49 -6.73
N GLN A 32 -23.20 -23.87 -5.46
CA GLN A 32 -22.63 -23.02 -4.40
C GLN A 32 -21.24 -22.51 -4.81
N ALA A 33 -21.01 -21.19 -4.66
CA ALA A 33 -19.74 -20.57 -5.03
C ALA A 33 -18.57 -21.15 -4.22
N PRO A 34 -17.36 -21.32 -4.81
CA PRO A 34 -16.21 -21.96 -4.14
C PRO A 34 -15.65 -21.16 -2.96
N THR A 35 -16.02 -19.89 -2.85
CA THR A 35 -15.66 -18.97 -1.77
C THR A 35 -16.81 -17.98 -1.53
N PRO A 36 -17.04 -17.53 -0.28
CA PRO A 36 -18.02 -16.50 0.00
C PRO A 36 -17.57 -15.09 -0.41
N TYR A 37 -16.29 -14.86 -0.73
CA TYR A 37 -15.73 -13.54 -1.06
C TYR A 37 -15.65 -13.32 -2.57
N ILE A 38 -16.79 -12.96 -3.19
CA ILE A 38 -16.88 -12.69 -4.63
C ILE A 38 -16.75 -11.18 -4.86
N THR A 39 -15.81 -10.79 -5.72
CA THR A 39 -15.53 -9.40 -6.06
C THR A 39 -16.31 -8.94 -7.29
N GLU A 40 -16.47 -9.78 -8.31
CA GLU A 40 -17.23 -9.47 -9.54
C GLU A 40 -17.82 -10.76 -10.16
N GLY A 41 -18.89 -10.67 -10.95
CA GLY A 41 -19.63 -11.81 -11.52
C GLY A 41 -20.20 -11.54 -12.91
N LEU A 42 -19.60 -12.17 -13.91
CA LEU A 42 -19.88 -11.97 -15.34
C LEU A 42 -20.69 -13.13 -15.94
N LEU A 43 -21.72 -12.81 -16.73
CA LEU A 43 -22.33 -13.74 -17.71
C LEU A 43 -21.80 -13.41 -19.11
N THR A 44 -21.28 -14.40 -19.82
CA THR A 44 -20.82 -14.25 -21.21
C THR A 44 -21.89 -14.60 -22.24
N GLY A 45 -21.72 -14.13 -23.48
CA GLY A 45 -22.68 -14.28 -24.58
C GLY A 45 -22.91 -15.73 -25.06
N ASP A 46 -22.06 -16.68 -24.65
CA ASP A 46 -22.26 -18.12 -24.84
C ASP A 46 -23.01 -18.81 -23.68
N GLY A 47 -23.36 -18.07 -22.62
CA GLY A 47 -24.07 -18.57 -21.44
C GLY A 47 -23.17 -18.98 -20.27
N THR A 48 -21.85 -18.89 -20.39
CA THR A 48 -20.91 -19.22 -19.31
C THR A 48 -20.96 -18.16 -18.20
N VAL A 49 -20.96 -18.60 -16.94
CA VAL A 49 -20.80 -17.71 -15.78
C VAL A 49 -19.35 -17.73 -15.31
N TRP A 50 -18.83 -16.55 -14.97
CA TRP A 50 -17.50 -16.35 -14.38
C TRP A 50 -17.64 -15.56 -13.09
N ILE A 51 -16.79 -15.86 -12.10
CA ILE A 51 -16.69 -15.07 -10.87
C ILE A 51 -15.22 -14.78 -10.55
N ALA A 52 -14.95 -13.53 -10.19
CA ALA A 52 -13.70 -13.09 -9.61
C ALA A 52 -13.81 -13.15 -8.08
N THR A 53 -12.70 -13.41 -7.42
CA THR A 53 -12.66 -13.61 -5.97
C THR A 53 -11.38 -13.05 -5.38
N GLU A 54 -11.42 -12.76 -4.08
CA GLU A 54 -10.23 -12.45 -3.31
C GLU A 54 -9.63 -13.74 -2.70
N GLY A 55 -8.32 -13.92 -2.85
CA GLY A 55 -7.57 -15.03 -2.26
C GLY A 55 -7.84 -16.44 -2.83
N LYS A 56 -8.67 -16.58 -3.89
CA LYS A 56 -8.96 -17.87 -4.58
C LYS A 56 -8.94 -17.79 -6.11
N GLY A 57 -8.63 -16.63 -6.69
CA GLY A 57 -8.54 -16.43 -8.13
C GLY A 57 -9.91 -16.44 -8.84
N ILE A 58 -9.89 -16.76 -10.13
CA ILE A 58 -11.08 -16.74 -10.99
C ILE A 58 -11.68 -18.16 -11.12
N TYR A 59 -13.01 -18.25 -11.15
CA TYR A 59 -13.74 -19.49 -11.42
C TYR A 59 -14.74 -19.35 -12.57
N ARG A 60 -15.02 -20.47 -13.25
CA ARG A 60 -15.90 -20.58 -14.42
C ARG A 60 -16.95 -21.68 -14.23
N CYS A 61 -18.18 -21.46 -14.69
CA CYS A 61 -19.26 -22.45 -14.73
C CYS A 61 -19.94 -22.40 -16.11
N THR A 62 -19.78 -23.45 -16.92
CA THR A 62 -20.31 -23.56 -18.30
C THR A 62 -21.63 -24.31 -18.39
N ASP A 63 -21.93 -25.16 -17.42
CA ASP A 63 -23.00 -26.16 -17.44
C ASP A 63 -24.09 -25.93 -16.38
N GLY A 64 -23.87 -25.01 -15.43
CA GLY A 64 -24.71 -24.87 -14.23
C GLY A 64 -24.53 -25.98 -13.19
N GLY A 65 -23.54 -26.87 -13.38
CA GLY A 65 -23.26 -28.03 -12.54
C GLY A 65 -22.00 -27.89 -11.70
N THR A 66 -20.91 -27.32 -12.25
CA THR A 66 -19.60 -27.26 -11.55
C THR A 66 -18.87 -25.92 -11.71
N TRP A 67 -17.94 -25.64 -10.78
CA TRP A 67 -17.01 -24.50 -10.84
C TRP A 67 -15.59 -24.97 -11.16
N GLU A 68 -15.06 -24.54 -12.29
CA GLU A 68 -13.69 -24.78 -12.74
C GLU A 68 -12.73 -23.70 -12.20
N PRO A 69 -11.62 -24.05 -11.52
CA PRO A 69 -10.59 -23.10 -11.06
C PRO A 69 -9.72 -22.62 -12.23
N MET A 70 -9.97 -21.40 -12.71
CA MET A 70 -9.26 -20.83 -13.86
C MET A 70 -7.81 -20.44 -13.54
N HIS A 71 -7.44 -20.38 -12.26
CA HIS A 71 -6.08 -20.13 -11.79
C HIS A 71 -5.11 -21.31 -12.01
N LEU A 72 -5.62 -22.49 -12.40
CA LEU A 72 -4.79 -23.64 -12.80
C LEU A 72 -4.48 -23.65 -14.31
N GLN A 73 -5.02 -22.71 -15.09
CA GLN A 73 -4.86 -22.69 -16.54
C GLN A 73 -3.58 -21.94 -16.97
N PRO A 74 -2.95 -22.30 -18.11
CA PRO A 74 -1.63 -21.78 -18.50
C PRO A 74 -1.58 -20.25 -18.63
N GLY A 75 -0.52 -19.65 -18.08
CA GLY A 75 -0.24 -18.20 -18.17
C GLY A 75 -1.00 -17.31 -17.19
N TYR A 76 -1.71 -17.88 -16.22
CA TYR A 76 -2.45 -17.12 -15.20
C TYR A 76 -1.49 -16.16 -14.44
N PRO A 77 -1.92 -14.93 -14.08
CA PRO A 77 -1.06 -13.97 -13.40
C PRO A 77 -0.60 -14.45 -12.02
N ASP A 78 0.54 -13.97 -11.57
CA ASP A 78 1.11 -14.26 -10.24
C ASP A 78 0.41 -13.46 -9.12
N THR A 79 -0.90 -13.71 -8.98
CA THR A 79 -1.79 -13.22 -7.90
C THR A 79 -3.10 -13.99 -7.91
N LEU A 80 -3.65 -14.30 -6.73
CA LEU A 80 -4.97 -14.93 -6.58
C LEU A 80 -6.10 -13.92 -6.33
N ASN A 81 -5.84 -12.62 -6.50
CA ASN A 81 -6.82 -11.56 -6.32
C ASN A 81 -7.25 -10.99 -7.68
N ALA A 82 -8.53 -11.10 -7.99
CA ALA A 82 -9.14 -10.43 -9.14
C ALA A 82 -10.33 -9.56 -8.66
N TYR A 83 -10.51 -8.39 -9.26
CA TYR A 83 -11.52 -7.40 -8.84
C TYR A 83 -12.51 -6.97 -9.92
N ALA A 84 -12.22 -7.22 -11.19
CA ALA A 84 -13.08 -6.87 -12.32
C ALA A 84 -13.08 -7.98 -13.38
N LEU A 85 -14.20 -8.18 -14.08
CA LEU A 85 -14.35 -9.11 -15.20
C LEU A 85 -15.16 -8.50 -16.34
N ALA A 86 -14.73 -8.69 -17.59
CA ALA A 86 -15.54 -8.33 -18.76
C ALA A 86 -15.29 -9.25 -19.96
N GLU A 87 -16.25 -9.30 -20.89
CA GLU A 87 -16.12 -9.96 -22.18
C GLU A 87 -15.99 -8.92 -23.32
N ASP A 88 -15.02 -9.10 -24.22
CA ASP A 88 -14.89 -8.28 -25.44
C ASP A 88 -15.71 -8.84 -26.62
N ALA A 89 -15.81 -8.12 -27.74
CA ALA A 89 -16.55 -8.61 -28.92
C ALA A 89 -15.94 -9.82 -29.65
N SER A 90 -14.73 -10.27 -29.29
CA SER A 90 -14.19 -11.59 -29.69
C SER A 90 -14.57 -12.70 -28.70
N GLY A 91 -15.09 -12.30 -27.54
CA GLY A 91 -15.43 -13.14 -26.40
C GLY A 91 -14.23 -13.46 -25.50
N ASN A 92 -13.10 -12.75 -25.61
CA ASN A 92 -11.99 -12.93 -24.67
C ASN A 92 -12.43 -12.41 -23.30
N ILE A 93 -11.99 -13.07 -22.23
CA ILE A 93 -12.34 -12.66 -20.87
C ILE A 93 -11.21 -11.83 -20.31
N TRP A 94 -11.50 -10.58 -20.02
CA TRP A 94 -10.59 -9.63 -19.43
C TRP A 94 -10.79 -9.62 -17.93
N ALA A 95 -9.71 -9.66 -17.16
CA ALA A 95 -9.72 -9.71 -15.71
C ALA A 95 -8.77 -8.66 -15.12
N GLY A 96 -9.27 -7.87 -14.18
CA GLY A 96 -8.49 -6.89 -13.43
C GLY A 96 -7.89 -7.50 -12.17
N THR A 97 -6.59 -7.35 -11.95
CA THR A 97 -5.89 -7.85 -10.76
C THR A 97 -5.57 -6.75 -9.74
N ASP A 98 -5.17 -7.16 -8.54
CA ASP A 98 -4.76 -6.29 -7.43
C ASP A 98 -3.46 -5.51 -7.69
N ASN A 99 -2.46 -6.14 -8.30
CA ASN A 99 -1.16 -5.49 -8.56
C ASN A 99 -0.37 -6.03 -9.76
N ARG A 100 -0.90 -6.96 -10.56
CA ARG A 100 -0.20 -7.54 -11.74
C ARG A 100 -0.74 -7.00 -13.07
N GLY A 101 -1.57 -5.96 -13.06
CA GLY A 101 -2.22 -5.39 -14.24
C GLY A 101 -3.41 -6.22 -14.74
N ILE A 102 -3.52 -6.34 -16.06
CA ILE A 102 -4.68 -6.89 -16.77
C ILE A 102 -4.36 -8.31 -17.25
N ALA A 103 -5.15 -9.32 -16.87
CA ALA A 103 -5.04 -10.66 -17.43
C ALA A 103 -6.16 -10.92 -18.44
N VAL A 104 -5.84 -11.52 -19.60
CA VAL A 104 -6.83 -11.82 -20.65
C VAL A 104 -6.79 -13.30 -20.99
N TRP A 105 -7.96 -13.96 -21.00
CA TRP A 105 -8.15 -15.35 -21.40
C TRP A 105 -8.71 -15.45 -22.83
N ASN A 106 -7.93 -16.00 -23.75
CA ASN A 106 -8.34 -16.14 -25.15
C ASN A 106 -9.21 -17.38 -25.44
N GLY A 107 -9.40 -18.28 -24.47
CA GLY A 107 -10.03 -19.59 -24.68
C GLY A 107 -9.09 -20.79 -24.46
N GLN A 108 -7.77 -20.57 -24.45
CA GLN A 108 -6.75 -21.61 -24.31
C GLN A 108 -5.65 -21.24 -23.29
N SER A 109 -5.26 -19.97 -23.22
CA SER A 109 -4.28 -19.46 -22.25
C SER A 109 -4.66 -18.08 -21.75
N TRP A 110 -4.13 -17.74 -20.59
CA TRP A 110 -4.06 -16.38 -20.08
C TRP A 110 -2.82 -15.67 -20.64
N LYS A 111 -2.90 -14.34 -20.73
CA LYS A 111 -1.75 -13.45 -20.95
C LYS A 111 -1.97 -12.15 -20.17
N THR A 112 -0.92 -11.69 -19.51
CA THR A 112 -0.92 -10.47 -18.69
C THR A 112 -0.41 -9.26 -19.47
N TYR A 113 -0.91 -8.07 -19.13
CA TYR A 113 -0.45 -6.76 -19.58
C TYR A 113 -0.25 -5.90 -18.33
N SER A 114 1.01 -5.65 -18.01
CA SER A 114 1.47 -4.97 -16.81
C SER A 114 1.81 -3.49 -17.08
N ARG A 115 2.25 -2.77 -16.05
CA ARG A 115 2.85 -1.44 -16.25
C ARG A 115 4.16 -1.49 -17.02
N GLU A 116 4.96 -2.56 -16.94
CA GLU A 116 6.16 -2.71 -17.79
C GLU A 116 5.78 -2.85 -19.29
N ASP A 117 4.62 -3.44 -19.59
CA ASP A 117 4.02 -3.43 -20.93
C ASP A 117 3.49 -2.05 -21.36
N GLY A 118 3.50 -1.03 -20.49
CA GLY A 118 3.05 0.33 -20.77
C GLY A 118 1.61 0.64 -20.33
N ILE A 119 0.93 -0.25 -19.60
CA ILE A 119 -0.37 0.06 -18.98
C ILE A 119 -0.18 1.11 -17.86
N PRO A 120 -1.04 2.13 -17.72
CA PRO A 120 -0.85 3.20 -16.74
C PRO A 120 -1.26 2.77 -15.31
N GLY A 121 -0.63 1.73 -14.74
CA GLY A 121 -0.83 1.31 -13.35
C GLY A 121 -0.74 -0.20 -13.10
N GLU A 122 -0.58 -0.57 -11.83
CA GLU A 122 -0.42 -1.95 -11.35
C GLU A 122 -1.79 -2.59 -11.01
N ARG A 123 -2.60 -1.87 -10.21
CA ARG A 123 -3.96 -2.28 -9.84
C ARG A 123 -4.95 -1.89 -10.93
N ILE A 124 -5.92 -2.77 -11.16
CA ILE A 124 -7.11 -2.55 -11.97
C ILE A 124 -8.33 -2.45 -11.06
N TYR A 125 -9.18 -1.45 -11.28
CA TYR A 125 -10.40 -1.23 -10.50
C TYR A 125 -11.64 -1.76 -11.21
N ASP A 126 -11.78 -1.52 -12.51
CA ASP A 126 -12.96 -1.90 -13.29
C ASP A 126 -12.63 -2.04 -14.80
N ILE A 127 -13.46 -2.78 -15.54
CA ILE A 127 -13.34 -3.02 -16.98
C ILE A 127 -14.73 -2.92 -17.64
N ALA A 128 -14.95 -1.86 -18.43
CA ALA A 128 -16.16 -1.71 -19.24
C ALA A 128 -15.89 -2.08 -20.70
N THR A 129 -16.83 -2.75 -21.37
CA THR A 129 -16.72 -3.10 -22.81
C THR A 129 -17.88 -2.55 -23.64
N TRP A 130 -17.57 -2.17 -24.88
CA TRP A 130 -18.59 -1.75 -25.85
C TRP A 130 -18.14 -2.07 -27.28
N LYS A 131 -18.70 -3.14 -27.85
CA LYS A 131 -18.36 -3.62 -29.19
C LYS A 131 -16.84 -3.87 -29.28
N ASN A 132 -16.14 -3.19 -30.18
CA ASN A 132 -14.68 -3.26 -30.37
C ASN A 132 -13.86 -2.41 -29.38
N ARG A 133 -14.41 -2.04 -28.22
CA ARG A 133 -13.75 -1.24 -27.18
C ARG A 133 -13.69 -2.00 -25.86
N VAL A 134 -12.55 -1.89 -25.18
CA VAL A 134 -12.37 -2.26 -23.78
C VAL A 134 -11.75 -1.06 -23.08
N ALA A 135 -12.45 -0.49 -22.10
CA ALA A 135 -11.94 0.58 -21.24
C ALA A 135 -11.64 0.00 -19.86
N VAL A 136 -10.47 0.30 -19.33
CA VAL A 136 -9.92 -0.28 -18.10
C VAL A 136 -9.55 0.85 -17.15
N ALA A 137 -10.11 0.85 -15.94
CA ALA A 137 -9.74 1.78 -14.88
C ALA A 137 -8.55 1.23 -14.11
N THR A 138 -7.50 2.06 -13.95
CA THR A 138 -6.24 1.66 -13.33
C THR A 138 -5.85 2.58 -12.18
N SER A 139 -4.85 2.15 -11.43
CA SER A 139 -4.12 2.92 -10.40
C SER A 139 -3.32 4.14 -10.89
N GLY A 140 -3.49 4.55 -12.16
CA GLY A 140 -2.76 5.65 -12.78
C GLY A 140 -3.40 6.20 -14.05
N GLY A 141 -4.70 5.97 -14.26
CA GLY A 141 -5.46 6.51 -15.38
C GLY A 141 -6.58 5.60 -15.87
N ILE A 142 -6.99 5.84 -17.11
CA ILE A 142 -7.90 4.98 -17.87
C ILE A 142 -7.18 4.52 -19.14
N ALA A 143 -7.17 3.21 -19.38
CA ALA A 143 -6.60 2.60 -20.57
C ALA A 143 -7.71 2.09 -21.50
N LEU A 144 -7.75 2.60 -22.74
CA LEU A 144 -8.70 2.22 -23.77
C LEU A 144 -8.01 1.38 -24.85
N TYR A 145 -8.40 0.11 -24.97
CA TYR A 145 -8.08 -0.74 -26.10
C TYR A 145 -9.19 -0.66 -27.15
N LYS A 146 -8.83 -0.29 -28.38
CA LYS A 146 -9.74 -0.18 -29.53
C LYS A 146 -8.97 -0.41 -30.83
N ASP A 147 -9.52 -1.20 -31.75
CA ASP A 147 -8.95 -1.44 -33.09
C ASP A 147 -7.46 -1.85 -33.06
N ASN A 148 -7.12 -2.77 -32.16
CA ASN A 148 -5.76 -3.25 -31.88
C ASN A 148 -4.76 -2.20 -31.37
N LYS A 149 -5.23 -1.02 -30.96
CA LYS A 149 -4.42 0.07 -30.40
C LYS A 149 -4.83 0.38 -28.96
N TRP A 150 -3.83 0.68 -28.12
CA TRP A 150 -4.00 1.28 -26.81
C TRP A 150 -3.97 2.81 -26.86
N THR A 151 -4.81 3.45 -26.05
CA THR A 151 -4.80 4.89 -25.76
C THR A 151 -4.95 5.08 -24.25
N PHE A 152 -4.25 6.04 -23.66
CA PHE A 152 -4.23 6.26 -22.21
C PHE A 152 -4.71 7.67 -21.88
N PHE A 153 -5.43 7.81 -20.77
CA PHE A 153 -5.91 9.08 -20.24
C PHE A 153 -5.54 9.19 -18.77
N THR A 154 -4.96 10.32 -18.39
CA THR A 154 -4.60 10.71 -17.02
C THR A 154 -5.22 12.08 -16.70
N ARG A 155 -4.98 12.62 -15.51
CA ARG A 155 -5.29 14.03 -15.19
C ARG A 155 -4.70 15.02 -16.21
N ALA A 156 -3.61 14.67 -16.92
CA ALA A 156 -3.05 15.49 -18.01
C ALA A 156 -3.89 15.50 -19.30
N GLU A 157 -4.64 14.43 -19.57
CA GLU A 157 -5.66 14.34 -20.64
C GLU A 157 -7.02 14.90 -20.17
N GLY A 158 -7.10 15.43 -18.95
CA GLY A 158 -8.28 16.10 -18.42
C GLY A 158 -9.17 15.24 -17.51
N LEU A 159 -8.71 14.07 -17.04
CA LEU A 159 -9.42 13.39 -15.94
C LEU A 159 -9.44 14.28 -14.67
N ALA A 160 -10.42 14.11 -13.79
CA ALA A 160 -10.41 14.77 -12.48
C ALA A 160 -9.58 14.02 -11.41
N ASP A 161 -9.35 12.73 -11.64
CA ASP A 161 -8.59 11.80 -10.80
C ASP A 161 -7.97 10.75 -11.74
N ASP A 162 -6.80 10.22 -11.40
CA ASP A 162 -6.22 9.12 -12.18
C ASP A 162 -6.88 7.79 -11.82
N ALA A 163 -7.41 7.65 -10.61
CA ALA A 163 -8.06 6.42 -10.17
C ALA A 163 -9.58 6.50 -10.35
N ALA A 164 -10.11 5.82 -11.38
CA ALA A 164 -11.53 5.55 -11.51
C ALA A 164 -11.91 4.29 -10.70
N ALA A 165 -12.97 4.37 -9.91
CA ALA A 165 -13.53 3.25 -9.13
C ALA A 165 -14.49 2.38 -9.94
N ALA A 166 -15.16 2.95 -10.95
CA ALA A 166 -16.03 2.24 -11.88
C ALA A 166 -16.12 2.98 -13.24
N LEU A 167 -16.41 2.23 -14.30
CA LEU A 167 -16.59 2.70 -15.68
C LEU A 167 -17.91 2.20 -16.26
N ALA A 168 -18.50 2.98 -17.17
CA ALA A 168 -19.61 2.52 -18.00
C ALA A 168 -19.53 3.12 -19.41
N PHE A 169 -20.02 2.39 -20.40
CA PHE A 169 -20.34 2.96 -21.72
C PHE A 169 -21.84 3.25 -21.80
N ASP A 170 -22.21 4.38 -22.41
CA ASP A 170 -23.60 4.70 -22.75
C ASP A 170 -24.01 4.12 -24.12
N GLY A 171 -25.26 4.39 -24.53
CA GLY A 171 -25.81 3.95 -25.82
C GLY A 171 -25.04 4.39 -27.07
N GLU A 172 -24.14 5.38 -26.97
CA GLU A 172 -23.37 5.97 -28.07
C GLU A 172 -21.87 5.65 -28.00
N ALA A 173 -21.47 4.76 -27.09
CA ALA A 173 -20.08 4.50 -26.71
C ALA A 173 -19.36 5.68 -26.04
N ASN A 174 -20.05 6.67 -25.51
CA ASN A 174 -19.41 7.66 -24.64
C ASN A 174 -19.00 6.96 -23.34
N LEU A 175 -17.80 7.27 -22.85
CA LEU A 175 -17.21 6.65 -21.67
C LEU A 175 -17.51 7.50 -20.44
N LEU A 176 -18.05 6.86 -19.41
CA LEU A 176 -18.38 7.42 -18.11
C LEU A 176 -17.43 6.82 -17.07
N ALA A 177 -16.92 7.64 -16.17
CA ALA A 177 -16.06 7.22 -15.06
C ALA A 177 -16.56 7.79 -13.73
N ALA A 178 -16.70 6.94 -12.71
CA ALA A 178 -16.81 7.37 -11.32
C ALA A 178 -15.42 7.35 -10.70
N TYR A 179 -14.92 8.50 -10.25
CA TYR A 179 -13.58 8.65 -9.70
C TYR A 179 -13.52 8.34 -8.20
N ASN A 180 -12.34 7.92 -7.71
CA ASN A 180 -12.12 7.64 -6.29
C ASN A 180 -12.28 8.89 -5.41
N CYS A 181 -11.80 10.05 -5.88
CA CYS A 181 -11.93 11.37 -5.25
C CYS A 181 -12.44 12.48 -6.19
N GLY A 182 -12.58 12.20 -7.49
CA GLY A 182 -12.82 13.22 -8.53
C GLY A 182 -14.27 13.45 -8.97
N GLY A 183 -15.27 12.79 -8.39
CA GLY A 183 -16.67 12.85 -8.87
C GLY A 183 -16.93 11.99 -10.12
N ILE A 184 -17.50 12.59 -11.17
CA ILE A 184 -17.79 11.92 -12.45
C ILE A 184 -16.98 12.56 -13.58
N GLY A 185 -16.39 11.74 -14.46
CA GLY A 185 -15.86 12.15 -15.75
C GLY A 185 -16.67 11.56 -16.90
N THR A 186 -16.92 12.34 -17.96
CA THR A 186 -17.50 11.83 -19.20
C THR A 186 -16.70 12.26 -20.43
N SER A 187 -16.55 11.37 -21.42
CA SER A 187 -15.84 11.66 -22.66
C SER A 187 -16.49 10.95 -23.85
N THR A 188 -16.57 11.62 -25.01
CA THR A 188 -17.45 11.17 -26.10
C THR A 188 -16.73 10.33 -27.15
N SER A 189 -17.45 9.39 -27.74
CA SER A 189 -16.90 8.59 -28.84
C SER A 189 -16.68 9.42 -30.12
N ALA A 190 -17.47 10.50 -30.27
CA ALA A 190 -17.46 11.40 -31.42
C ALA A 190 -16.17 12.23 -31.56
N ASN A 191 -15.50 12.60 -30.45
CA ASN A 191 -14.21 13.30 -30.49
C ASN A 191 -13.00 12.37 -30.31
N GLY A 192 -13.21 11.05 -30.32
CA GLY A 192 -12.16 10.05 -30.07
C GLY A 192 -11.68 10.01 -28.60
N TYR A 193 -12.53 10.43 -27.66
CA TYR A 193 -12.24 10.59 -26.23
C TYR A 193 -11.16 11.66 -25.91
N ALA A 194 -10.95 12.62 -26.82
CA ALA A 194 -9.87 13.61 -26.75
C ALA A 194 -10.11 14.76 -25.73
N SER A 195 -11.24 14.78 -25.03
CA SER A 195 -11.52 15.73 -23.95
C SER A 195 -12.52 15.16 -22.95
N TRP A 196 -12.33 15.48 -21.67
CA TRP A 196 -13.18 15.01 -20.58
C TRP A 196 -13.98 16.16 -19.96
N LYS A 197 -15.29 15.95 -19.76
CA LYS A 197 -16.17 16.81 -18.96
C LYS A 197 -16.27 16.22 -17.57
N ASN A 198 -15.71 16.90 -16.57
CA ASN A 198 -15.84 16.48 -15.18
C ASN A 198 -17.02 17.18 -14.49
N THR A 199 -17.71 16.45 -13.61
CA THR A 199 -18.80 16.94 -12.77
C THR A 199 -18.53 16.54 -11.32
N GLN A 200 -18.54 17.50 -10.41
CA GLN A 200 -18.20 17.29 -9.01
C GLN A 200 -19.31 17.77 -8.07
N ALA A 201 -19.46 17.07 -6.95
CA ALA A 201 -20.13 17.60 -5.77
C ALA A 201 -19.37 18.85 -5.27
N PRO A 202 -20.06 19.89 -4.78
CA PRO A 202 -19.38 20.86 -3.94
C PRO A 202 -18.90 20.15 -2.67
N TRP A 203 -17.62 20.27 -2.34
CA TRP A 203 -17.15 19.88 -1.02
C TRP A 203 -17.70 20.92 -0.03
N HIS A 204 -18.67 20.55 0.79
CA HIS A 204 -19.53 21.50 1.49
C HIS A 204 -18.80 22.34 2.55
N TYR A 205 -19.53 23.31 3.11
CA TYR A 205 -19.13 24.25 4.18
C TYR A 205 -18.15 25.39 3.82
N ASP A 206 -17.37 25.33 2.74
CA ASP A 206 -16.78 26.52 2.04
C ASP A 206 -16.05 26.17 0.73
N ASN A 207 -15.50 27.21 0.09
CA ASN A 207 -14.57 27.13 -1.04
C ASN A 207 -13.18 26.54 -0.73
N ARG A 208 -12.87 26.17 0.53
CA ARG A 208 -11.69 25.39 0.92
C ARG A 208 -11.98 23.89 0.99
N ASN A 209 -13.16 23.47 0.54
CA ASN A 209 -13.54 22.09 0.30
C ASN A 209 -13.51 21.20 1.57
N ARG A 210 -13.89 21.74 2.74
CA ARG A 210 -13.67 21.10 4.05
C ARG A 210 -14.57 19.88 4.36
N VAL A 211 -15.74 19.76 3.72
CA VAL A 211 -16.72 18.69 3.99
C VAL A 211 -16.95 17.83 2.74
N ARG A 212 -17.16 16.51 2.91
CA ARG A 212 -17.25 15.55 1.80
C ARG A 212 -18.65 15.06 1.40
N GLN A 213 -19.70 15.52 2.08
CA GLN A 213 -21.10 15.11 1.86
C GLN A 213 -22.08 16.21 2.31
N PRO A 214 -23.31 16.29 1.76
CA PRO A 214 -24.30 17.29 2.17
C PRO A 214 -24.92 16.97 3.53
N TYR A 215 -25.54 17.98 4.14
CA TYR A 215 -26.44 17.81 5.28
C TYR A 215 -27.83 17.30 4.86
N ASP A 216 -28.33 17.73 3.70
CA ASP A 216 -29.68 17.39 3.21
C ASP A 216 -29.78 15.95 2.70
N ALA A 217 -30.92 15.32 2.97
CA ALA A 217 -31.22 13.95 2.54
C ALA A 217 -31.46 13.82 1.02
N ALA A 218 -31.83 14.91 0.35
CA ALA A 218 -32.04 14.96 -1.09
C ALA A 218 -31.82 16.38 -1.65
N GLY A 219 -31.23 16.48 -2.85
CA GLY A 219 -30.87 17.76 -3.45
C GLY A 219 -30.42 17.65 -4.91
N THR A 220 -29.92 18.76 -5.45
CA THR A 220 -29.37 18.86 -6.81
C THR A 220 -27.85 18.70 -6.82
N GLY A 221 -27.29 18.17 -7.92
CA GLY A 221 -25.87 17.88 -8.06
C GLY A 221 -25.51 16.45 -7.66
N LEU A 222 -24.24 16.22 -7.33
CA LEU A 222 -23.75 14.96 -6.77
C LEU A 222 -23.63 15.09 -5.24
N PRO A 223 -23.84 14.01 -4.45
CA PRO A 223 -23.78 14.07 -2.99
C PRO A 223 -22.37 13.80 -2.42
N SER A 224 -21.43 13.32 -3.23
CA SER A 224 -20.04 13.09 -2.83
C SER A 224 -19.18 12.95 -4.09
N ASN A 225 -17.91 13.35 -3.99
CA ASN A 225 -16.91 13.10 -5.03
C ASN A 225 -16.23 11.73 -4.90
N LEU A 226 -16.57 10.95 -3.87
CA LEU A 226 -16.07 9.61 -3.64
C LEU A 226 -16.98 8.59 -4.35
N GLY A 227 -16.71 8.35 -5.63
CA GLY A 227 -17.47 7.42 -6.47
C GLY A 227 -17.20 5.97 -6.12
N ASN A 228 -18.22 5.12 -6.30
CA ASN A 228 -18.15 3.67 -6.09
C ASN A 228 -18.67 2.86 -7.27
N ALA A 229 -19.72 3.33 -7.95
CA ALA A 229 -20.34 2.65 -9.07
C ALA A 229 -20.92 3.67 -10.07
N ILE A 230 -21.00 3.30 -11.35
CA ILE A 230 -21.63 4.12 -12.39
C ILE A 230 -22.36 3.22 -13.38
N ALA A 231 -23.53 3.66 -13.86
CA ALA A 231 -24.35 2.88 -14.80
C ALA A 231 -25.08 3.80 -15.78
N ALA A 232 -25.24 3.34 -17.02
CA ALA A 232 -26.00 4.02 -18.07
C ALA A 232 -27.35 3.30 -18.33
N GLY A 233 -28.39 4.07 -18.61
CA GLY A 233 -29.76 3.62 -18.83
C GLY A 233 -30.28 3.94 -20.23
N GLY A 234 -29.39 3.97 -21.22
CA GLY A 234 -29.65 4.47 -22.58
C GLY A 234 -28.64 5.53 -22.98
N GLN A 235 -29.11 6.60 -23.62
CA GLN A 235 -28.29 7.77 -23.99
C GLN A 235 -28.32 8.83 -22.87
N ASP A 236 -29.50 9.28 -22.44
CA ASP A 236 -29.64 10.39 -21.48
C ASP A 236 -29.56 10.01 -20.00
N ARG A 237 -29.90 8.76 -19.66
CA ARG A 237 -30.05 8.31 -18.27
C ARG A 237 -28.72 7.79 -17.73
N ILE A 238 -28.24 8.38 -16.63
CA ILE A 238 -27.01 7.97 -15.95
C ILE A 238 -27.26 7.94 -14.44
N TRP A 239 -26.72 6.93 -13.75
CA TRP A 239 -26.69 6.83 -12.29
C TRP A 239 -25.26 6.74 -11.77
N TYR A 240 -25.02 7.36 -10.63
CA TYR A 240 -23.73 7.41 -9.95
C TYR A 240 -23.91 7.06 -8.47
N GLY A 241 -23.31 5.97 -8.03
CA GLY A 241 -23.29 5.51 -6.65
C GLY A 241 -22.01 5.98 -5.96
N SER A 242 -22.14 6.50 -4.74
CA SER A 242 -21.05 7.09 -3.98
C SER A 242 -21.01 6.59 -2.54
N THR A 243 -20.07 7.10 -1.74
CA THR A 243 -20.07 6.90 -0.27
C THR A 243 -21.22 7.60 0.47
N ALA A 244 -22.01 8.43 -0.24
CA ALA A 244 -23.07 9.28 0.29
C ALA A 244 -24.33 9.24 -0.61
N GLY A 245 -24.80 8.04 -0.96
CA GLY A 245 -26.02 7.81 -1.73
C GLY A 245 -25.82 7.82 -3.25
N VAL A 246 -26.94 7.90 -3.97
CA VAL A 246 -26.99 7.85 -5.45
C VAL A 246 -27.37 9.22 -6.02
N ALA A 247 -26.74 9.59 -7.13
CA ALA A 247 -27.20 10.65 -8.03
C ALA A 247 -27.78 10.06 -9.34
N THR A 248 -28.82 10.69 -9.88
CA THR A 248 -29.44 10.37 -11.18
C THR A 248 -29.45 11.59 -12.10
N SER A 249 -29.10 11.38 -13.36
CA SER A 249 -29.23 12.33 -14.48
C SER A 249 -30.25 11.77 -15.47
N GLY A 250 -31.12 12.63 -16.00
CA GLY A 250 -32.04 12.31 -17.09
C GLY A 250 -31.73 13.02 -18.41
N ASN A 251 -30.53 13.59 -18.56
CA ASN A 251 -30.12 14.43 -19.70
C ASN A 251 -28.60 14.45 -19.91
N ALA A 252 -28.00 13.26 -20.11
CA ALA A 252 -26.58 13.06 -20.44
C ALA A 252 -25.59 13.76 -19.49
N GLY A 253 -25.92 13.80 -18.20
CA GLY A 253 -25.13 14.43 -17.15
C GLY A 253 -25.12 15.97 -17.19
N ALA A 254 -26.12 16.61 -17.81
CA ALA A 254 -26.28 18.06 -17.78
C ALA A 254 -26.84 18.56 -16.43
N THR A 255 -27.79 17.82 -15.83
CA THR A 255 -28.33 18.11 -14.49
C THR A 255 -28.47 16.82 -13.68
N TRP A 256 -28.25 16.92 -12.37
CA TRP A 256 -28.27 15.79 -11.45
C TRP A 256 -29.18 16.08 -10.25
N ASN A 257 -29.86 15.04 -9.76
CA ASN A 257 -30.52 15.02 -8.45
C ASN A 257 -29.98 13.84 -7.64
N TYR A 258 -29.88 13.97 -6.33
CA TYR A 258 -29.38 12.92 -5.44
C TYR A 258 -30.37 12.56 -4.32
N LEU A 259 -30.24 11.32 -3.83
CA LEU A 259 -30.93 10.79 -2.66
C LEU A 259 -29.92 10.08 -1.74
N ARG A 260 -30.02 10.34 -0.43
CA ARG A 260 -29.17 9.78 0.62
C ARG A 260 -29.75 8.51 1.24
N GLY A 261 -28.90 7.79 1.97
CA GLY A 261 -29.29 6.69 2.83
C GLY A 261 -29.93 7.12 4.15
N ARG A 262 -30.63 6.19 4.82
CA ARG A 262 -31.23 6.35 6.16
C ARG A 262 -30.21 6.74 7.26
N ASP A 263 -28.91 6.60 7.00
CA ASP A 263 -27.80 6.87 7.91
C ASP A 263 -27.17 8.28 7.78
N TYR A 264 -27.66 9.14 6.87
CA TYR A 264 -27.08 10.45 6.56
C TYR A 264 -26.97 11.41 7.76
N GLU A 265 -27.95 11.42 8.69
CA GLU A 265 -27.91 12.27 9.89
C GLU A 265 -26.81 11.83 10.86
N ALA A 266 -26.65 10.52 11.05
CA ALA A 266 -25.60 9.95 11.90
C ALA A 266 -24.21 10.30 11.35
N LYS A 267 -24.04 10.20 10.02
CA LYS A 267 -22.80 10.55 9.30
C LYS A 267 -22.43 12.03 9.36
N ASN A 268 -23.37 12.92 9.69
CA ASN A 268 -23.14 14.36 9.81
C ASN A 268 -23.10 14.86 11.26
N LYS A 269 -23.37 14.00 12.24
CA LYS A 269 -23.41 14.36 13.66
C LYS A 269 -21.99 14.61 14.19
N GLY A 270 -21.80 15.72 14.91
CA GLY A 270 -20.59 16.00 15.72
C GLY A 270 -19.31 16.35 14.95
N LEU A 271 -19.28 16.22 13.63
CA LEU A 271 -18.11 16.47 12.79
C LEU A 271 -17.62 17.94 12.74
N TYR A 272 -18.45 18.91 13.13
CA TYR A 272 -18.23 20.35 12.92
C TYR A 272 -18.66 21.15 14.14
N ASP A 273 -17.83 22.13 14.54
CA ASP A 273 -18.09 23.05 15.66
C ASP A 273 -19.05 24.19 15.25
N THR A 274 -20.17 23.82 14.63
CA THR A 274 -21.25 24.74 14.25
C THR A 274 -22.60 24.07 14.39
N LYS A 275 -23.60 24.84 14.85
CA LYS A 275 -24.99 24.40 14.86
C LYS A 275 -25.42 24.06 13.43
N LEU A 276 -26.01 22.87 13.26
CA LEU A 276 -26.63 22.45 12.01
C LEU A 276 -27.63 23.51 11.51
N PRO A 277 -27.76 23.72 10.18
CA PRO A 277 -28.79 24.59 9.63
C PRO A 277 -30.17 24.19 10.12
N ALA A 278 -30.98 25.14 10.59
CA ALA A 278 -32.31 24.87 11.17
C ALA A 278 -33.36 24.31 10.18
N ALA A 279 -32.98 24.14 8.91
CA ALA A 279 -33.83 23.67 7.82
C ALA A 279 -33.10 22.61 6.96
N ILE A 280 -32.47 21.61 7.60
CA ILE A 280 -32.13 20.35 6.92
C ILE A 280 -33.41 19.79 6.31
N ARG A 281 -33.37 19.38 5.04
CA ARG A 281 -34.46 18.63 4.40
C ARG A 281 -34.56 17.23 4.98
N GLN A 282 -35.31 17.11 6.07
CA GLN A 282 -35.75 15.83 6.63
C GLN A 282 -36.74 15.17 5.67
N ALA A 283 -36.52 13.89 5.39
CA ALA A 283 -37.45 13.00 4.71
C ALA A 283 -37.86 11.87 5.67
N ALA A 284 -38.98 11.19 5.44
CA ALA A 284 -39.29 10.03 6.26
C ALA A 284 -38.30 8.89 5.93
N PRO A 285 -37.88 8.04 6.88
CA PRO A 285 -36.95 6.94 6.58
C PRO A 285 -37.44 5.95 5.50
N GLY A 286 -38.75 5.90 5.24
CA GLY A 286 -39.33 5.12 4.14
C GLY A 286 -39.05 5.70 2.74
N ASP A 287 -38.77 7.00 2.64
CA ASP A 287 -38.52 7.71 1.38
C ASP A 287 -37.03 7.66 0.96
N LEU A 288 -36.16 7.16 1.84
CA LEU A 288 -34.70 7.15 1.68
C LEU A 288 -34.15 5.80 1.23
N LEU A 289 -32.94 5.84 0.64
CA LEU A 289 -32.15 4.65 0.34
C LEU A 289 -31.80 3.89 1.62
N LEU A 290 -31.52 2.59 1.53
CA LEU A 290 -31.18 1.79 2.72
C LEU A 290 -29.94 2.30 3.46
N GLU A 291 -28.91 2.69 2.71
CA GLU A 291 -27.58 3.03 3.21
C GLU A 291 -26.90 4.01 2.26
N ASP A 292 -26.12 4.95 2.79
CA ASP A 292 -25.34 5.91 2.01
C ASP A 292 -24.20 5.24 1.22
N HIS A 293 -23.64 4.14 1.72
CA HIS A 293 -22.48 3.50 1.10
C HIS A 293 -22.92 2.54 -0.02
N VAL A 294 -23.21 3.12 -1.18
CA VAL A 294 -23.59 2.39 -2.41
C VAL A 294 -22.34 1.70 -2.96
N THR A 295 -22.45 0.41 -3.30
CA THR A 295 -21.35 -0.41 -3.81
C THR A 295 -21.55 -0.88 -5.24
N ALA A 296 -22.79 -1.11 -5.67
CA ALA A 296 -23.11 -1.61 -7.00
C ALA A 296 -24.40 -1.00 -7.55
N LEU A 297 -24.53 -0.94 -8.88
CA LEU A 297 -25.72 -0.46 -9.60
C LEU A 297 -26.04 -1.43 -10.75
N TYR A 298 -27.31 -1.84 -10.87
CA TYR A 298 -27.78 -2.72 -11.95
C TYR A 298 -29.14 -2.25 -12.50
N PRO A 299 -29.17 -1.53 -13.63
CA PRO A 299 -30.41 -1.12 -14.26
C PRO A 299 -31.08 -2.28 -14.99
N CYS A 300 -32.40 -2.40 -14.87
CA CYS A 300 -33.20 -3.41 -15.56
C CYS A 300 -34.62 -2.91 -15.90
N GLU A 301 -35.41 -3.77 -16.51
CA GLU A 301 -36.78 -3.50 -16.96
C GLU A 301 -37.76 -3.19 -15.81
N GLN A 302 -37.37 -3.47 -14.57
CA GLN A 302 -38.16 -3.19 -13.35
C GLN A 302 -37.74 -1.89 -12.65
N GLY A 303 -36.62 -1.27 -13.02
CA GLY A 303 -36.06 -0.08 -12.36
C GLY A 303 -34.55 -0.18 -12.15
N LEU A 304 -34.04 0.43 -11.08
CA LEU A 304 -32.62 0.39 -10.72
C LEU A 304 -32.40 -0.45 -9.46
N TRP A 305 -31.67 -1.56 -9.56
CA TRP A 305 -31.15 -2.26 -8.39
C TRP A 305 -29.89 -1.55 -7.87
N ILE A 306 -29.86 -1.29 -6.57
CA ILE A 306 -28.74 -0.73 -5.82
C ILE A 306 -28.23 -1.79 -4.85
N GLY A 307 -26.91 -1.98 -4.81
CA GLY A 307 -26.20 -2.77 -3.81
C GLY A 307 -25.50 -1.88 -2.79
N TYR A 308 -25.43 -2.34 -1.53
CA TYR A 308 -24.85 -1.61 -0.40
C TYR A 308 -23.82 -2.43 0.38
N ARG A 309 -23.04 -1.79 1.27
CA ARG A 309 -21.97 -2.45 2.06
C ARG A 309 -22.49 -3.23 3.29
N GLN A 310 -23.59 -2.78 3.89
CA GLN A 310 -24.17 -3.37 5.10
C GLN A 310 -25.66 -3.69 5.00
N ALA A 311 -26.39 -3.05 4.07
CA ALA A 311 -27.84 -3.17 3.97
C ALA A 311 -28.36 -4.21 2.96
N GLY A 312 -27.51 -4.80 2.12
CA GLY A 312 -27.93 -5.76 1.09
C GLY A 312 -28.28 -5.06 -0.23
N ALA A 313 -29.49 -5.30 -0.75
CA ALA A 313 -29.95 -4.71 -2.00
C ALA A 313 -31.37 -4.09 -1.90
N GLN A 314 -31.64 -3.17 -2.84
CA GLN A 314 -32.91 -2.47 -2.97
C GLN A 314 -33.19 -2.15 -4.44
N LEU A 315 -34.44 -2.29 -4.89
CA LEU A 315 -34.94 -1.76 -6.15
C LEU A 315 -35.52 -0.37 -5.89
N VAL A 316 -35.17 0.60 -6.75
CA VAL A 316 -35.68 1.97 -6.71
C VAL A 316 -36.14 2.43 -8.10
N ASP A 317 -36.98 3.47 -8.11
CA ASP A 317 -37.40 4.11 -9.35
C ASP A 317 -36.21 4.78 -10.07
N PRO A 318 -36.00 4.53 -11.37
CA PRO A 318 -34.83 5.01 -12.11
C PRO A 318 -34.75 6.54 -12.26
N ALA A 319 -35.87 7.25 -12.18
CA ALA A 319 -35.94 8.69 -12.44
C ALA A 319 -35.88 9.55 -11.17
N THR A 320 -36.43 9.04 -10.06
CA THR A 320 -36.64 9.73 -8.78
C THR A 320 -35.83 9.13 -7.63
N LEU A 321 -35.29 7.92 -7.79
CA LEU A 321 -34.64 7.11 -6.75
C LEU A 321 -35.56 6.67 -5.60
N ALA A 322 -36.88 6.82 -5.76
CA ALA A 322 -37.85 6.41 -4.75
C ALA A 322 -37.80 4.89 -4.46
N PRO A 323 -37.75 4.46 -3.19
CA PRO A 323 -37.79 3.04 -2.81
C PRO A 323 -38.98 2.27 -3.39
N MET A 324 -38.72 1.10 -4.02
CA MET A 324 -39.75 0.22 -4.57
C MET A 324 -39.80 -1.15 -3.87
N GLN A 325 -38.66 -1.82 -3.67
CA GLN A 325 -38.59 -3.16 -3.06
C GLN A 325 -37.27 -3.38 -2.32
N GLU A 326 -37.33 -3.99 -1.13
CA GLU A 326 -36.15 -4.45 -0.36
C GLU A 326 -35.98 -5.97 -0.49
N THR A 327 -34.74 -6.48 -0.65
CA THR A 327 -34.49 -7.94 -0.66
C THR A 327 -34.47 -8.54 0.74
N ALA A 328 -35.65 -8.84 1.28
CA ALA A 328 -35.83 -9.32 2.65
C ALA A 328 -34.84 -10.42 3.10
N GLU A 329 -34.58 -11.45 2.29
CA GLU A 329 -33.71 -12.57 2.68
C GLU A 329 -32.21 -12.22 2.69
N LEU A 330 -31.76 -11.34 1.80
CA LEU A 330 -30.40 -10.81 1.79
C LEU A 330 -30.20 -9.81 2.94
N ASN A 331 -31.15 -8.87 3.07
CA ASN A 331 -31.03 -7.75 3.99
C ASN A 331 -31.15 -8.19 5.46
N LYS A 332 -31.74 -9.37 5.74
CA LYS A 332 -31.86 -10.00 7.08
C LYS A 332 -30.73 -10.96 7.46
N GLN A 333 -29.69 -11.16 6.64
CA GLN A 333 -28.58 -12.06 6.99
C GLN A 333 -27.92 -11.71 8.34
N LYS A 334 -27.37 -12.73 9.02
CA LYS A 334 -26.76 -12.57 10.36
C LYS A 334 -25.30 -12.11 10.31
N ASP A 335 -24.50 -12.63 9.38
CA ASP A 335 -23.20 -12.03 9.07
C ASP A 335 -23.45 -10.73 8.26
N PRO A 336 -22.98 -9.55 8.70
CA PRO A 336 -23.19 -8.31 7.95
C PRO A 336 -22.49 -8.35 6.58
N ARG A 337 -21.41 -9.13 6.41
CA ARG A 337 -20.66 -9.25 5.15
C ARG A 337 -21.41 -10.04 4.09
N ALA A 338 -22.28 -10.97 4.49
CA ALA A 338 -23.21 -11.63 3.58
C ALA A 338 -24.22 -10.67 2.94
N LYS A 339 -24.25 -9.40 3.37
CA LYS A 339 -25.02 -8.29 2.80
C LYS A 339 -24.18 -7.30 1.99
N TRP A 340 -22.85 -7.41 2.00
CA TRP A 340 -21.99 -6.52 1.22
C TRP A 340 -22.08 -6.95 -0.24
N VAL A 341 -22.96 -6.31 -1.01
CA VAL A 341 -23.09 -6.52 -2.45
C VAL A 341 -21.88 -5.93 -3.15
N THR A 342 -21.27 -6.69 -4.05
CA THR A 342 -20.13 -6.22 -4.88
C THR A 342 -20.57 -5.92 -6.32
N GLY A 343 -21.53 -6.68 -6.84
CA GLY A 343 -22.01 -6.61 -8.22
C GLY A 343 -23.29 -7.43 -8.40
N PHE A 344 -23.77 -7.55 -9.64
CA PHE A 344 -25.05 -8.20 -9.95
C PHE A 344 -24.94 -9.08 -11.21
N LEU A 345 -25.37 -10.34 -11.08
CA LEU A 345 -25.30 -11.36 -12.11
C LEU A 345 -26.71 -11.86 -12.46
N ARG A 346 -27.20 -11.53 -13.66
CA ARG A 346 -28.47 -12.04 -14.21
C ARG A 346 -28.21 -13.24 -15.11
N LEU A 347 -28.80 -14.40 -14.79
CA LEU A 347 -28.75 -15.59 -15.63
C LEU A 347 -29.68 -15.48 -16.85
N PRO A 348 -29.47 -16.29 -17.92
CA PRO A 348 -30.39 -16.37 -19.06
C PRO A 348 -31.84 -16.70 -18.65
N SER A 349 -32.00 -17.50 -17.58
CA SER A 349 -33.28 -17.84 -16.92
C SER A 349 -33.96 -16.67 -16.20
N GLY A 350 -33.40 -15.46 -16.25
CA GLY A 350 -33.92 -14.25 -15.60
C GLY A 350 -33.67 -14.18 -14.09
N ILE A 351 -33.06 -15.20 -13.49
CA ILE A 351 -32.68 -15.14 -12.06
C ILE A 351 -31.58 -14.09 -11.88
N LEU A 352 -31.83 -13.11 -11.01
CA LEU A 352 -30.84 -12.12 -10.61
C LEU A 352 -30.19 -12.56 -9.29
N TYR A 353 -28.87 -12.65 -9.29
CA TYR A 353 -28.03 -12.78 -8.10
C TYR A 353 -27.32 -11.45 -7.81
N ALA A 354 -27.09 -11.15 -6.54
CA ALA A 354 -25.98 -10.32 -6.11
C ALA A 354 -24.73 -11.19 -5.95
N THR A 355 -23.59 -10.72 -6.41
CA THR A 355 -22.30 -11.16 -5.85
C THR A 355 -22.11 -10.45 -4.52
N THR A 356 -21.53 -11.14 -3.53
CA THR A 356 -21.29 -10.55 -2.21
C THR A 356 -19.91 -10.86 -1.68
N TYR A 357 -19.35 -9.93 -0.92
CA TYR A 357 -18.08 -10.09 -0.21
C TYR A 357 -18.34 -10.67 1.20
N GLY A 358 -18.63 -11.97 1.28
CA GLY A 358 -18.87 -12.69 2.52
C GLY A 358 -20.11 -13.60 2.53
N GLY A 359 -20.92 -13.57 1.48
CA GLY A 359 -22.10 -14.45 1.31
C GLY A 359 -22.11 -15.28 0.03
N GLY A 360 -21.11 -15.15 -0.85
CA GLY A 360 -21.10 -15.78 -2.17
C GLY A 360 -22.14 -15.20 -3.12
N LEU A 361 -22.82 -16.05 -3.88
CA LEU A 361 -23.93 -15.67 -4.76
C LEU A 361 -25.26 -15.73 -4.00
N GLN A 362 -25.96 -14.59 -3.91
CA GLN A 362 -27.23 -14.46 -3.18
C GLN A 362 -28.36 -14.09 -4.15
N ARG A 363 -29.47 -14.84 -4.16
CA ARG A 363 -30.58 -14.57 -5.08
C ARG A 363 -31.35 -13.31 -4.66
N VAL A 364 -31.44 -12.35 -5.57
CA VAL A 364 -32.07 -11.03 -5.38
C VAL A 364 -33.49 -11.02 -5.93
N ALA A 365 -33.68 -11.43 -7.19
CA ALA A 365 -34.96 -11.29 -7.88
C ALA A 365 -35.20 -12.37 -8.95
N GLN A 366 -36.41 -12.35 -9.49
CA GLN A 366 -36.76 -13.00 -10.76
C GLN A 366 -37.14 -11.91 -11.77
N LEU A 367 -36.29 -11.71 -12.76
CA LEU A 367 -36.53 -10.84 -13.92
C LEU A 367 -37.11 -11.69 -15.08
N PRO A 368 -37.56 -11.05 -16.18
CA PRO A 368 -37.82 -11.75 -17.43
C PRO A 368 -36.59 -12.56 -17.88
N ALA A 369 -36.82 -13.69 -18.55
CA ALA A 369 -35.74 -14.43 -19.20
C ALA A 369 -35.06 -13.55 -20.27
N LEU A 370 -33.75 -13.66 -20.38
CA LEU A 370 -33.00 -13.01 -21.47
C LEU A 370 -33.25 -13.77 -22.78
N PRO A 371 -33.11 -13.12 -23.96
CA PRO A 371 -33.11 -13.82 -25.23
C PRO A 371 -32.09 -14.97 -25.22
N GLY A 372 -32.48 -16.14 -25.73
CA GLY A 372 -31.68 -17.36 -25.64
C GLY A 372 -30.25 -17.17 -26.19
N SER A 373 -29.25 -17.63 -25.43
CA SER A 373 -27.86 -17.55 -25.84
C SER A 373 -27.61 -18.35 -27.12
N LYS A 374 -26.64 -17.92 -27.91
CA LYS A 374 -26.12 -18.76 -29.00
C LYS A 374 -25.36 -19.92 -28.37
N ALA A 375 -25.60 -21.14 -28.84
CA ALA A 375 -24.80 -22.29 -28.43
C ALA A 375 -23.30 -21.98 -28.64
N PRO A 376 -22.41 -22.40 -27.72
CA PRO A 376 -20.98 -22.14 -27.84
C PRO A 376 -20.45 -22.74 -29.14
N ALA A 377 -20.07 -21.88 -30.09
CA ALA A 377 -19.36 -22.31 -31.28
C ALA A 377 -18.05 -22.99 -30.86
N ALA A 378 -17.62 -24.03 -31.58
CA ALA A 378 -16.35 -24.70 -31.33
C ALA A 378 -15.20 -23.70 -31.47
N LYS A 379 -14.68 -23.21 -30.34
CA LYS A 379 -13.76 -22.07 -30.31
C LYS A 379 -12.37 -22.49 -30.79
N THR A 380 -12.02 -22.10 -32.02
CA THR A 380 -10.62 -21.89 -32.40
C THR A 380 -9.96 -20.94 -31.37
N PRO A 381 -8.71 -21.17 -30.97
CA PRO A 381 -8.00 -20.25 -30.07
C PRO A 381 -8.00 -18.83 -30.64
N ARG A 382 -8.47 -17.87 -29.84
CA ARG A 382 -8.60 -16.48 -30.29
C ARG A 382 -7.26 -15.75 -30.15
N THR A 383 -7.06 -14.71 -30.93
CA THR A 383 -5.88 -13.86 -30.78
C THR A 383 -5.97 -13.08 -29.47
N HIS A 384 -4.94 -13.20 -28.64
CA HIS A 384 -4.71 -12.29 -27.52
C HIS A 384 -4.61 -10.84 -28.03
N PRO A 385 -5.01 -9.84 -27.21
CA PRO A 385 -4.76 -8.44 -27.51
C PRO A 385 -3.29 -8.14 -27.82
N PHE A 386 -3.07 -7.10 -28.64
CA PHE A 386 -1.74 -6.56 -28.84
C PHE A 386 -1.29 -5.85 -27.55
N ALA A 387 -0.03 -6.02 -27.15
CA ALA A 387 0.54 -5.21 -26.08
C ALA A 387 0.70 -3.75 -26.53
N PRO A 388 0.72 -2.76 -25.63
CA PRO A 388 1.04 -1.38 -25.99
C PRO A 388 2.40 -1.34 -26.71
N THR A 389 2.43 -0.71 -27.89
CA THR A 389 3.64 -0.67 -28.72
C THR A 389 4.81 -0.02 -27.99
N ILE A 390 6.03 -0.42 -28.35
CA ILE A 390 7.23 0.35 -27.99
C ILE A 390 7.12 1.71 -28.71
N PRO A 391 7.39 2.85 -28.04
CA PRO A 391 7.27 4.17 -28.66
C PRO A 391 8.20 4.33 -29.85
N ARG A 392 7.82 5.16 -30.82
CA ARG A 392 8.72 5.52 -31.94
C ARG A 392 9.53 6.77 -31.62
N GLU A 393 10.66 6.97 -32.30
CA GLU A 393 11.52 8.15 -32.06
C GLU A 393 10.79 9.47 -32.30
N GLU A 394 9.95 9.54 -33.35
CA GLU A 394 9.04 10.67 -33.63
C GLU A 394 8.10 10.98 -32.45
N GLU A 395 7.67 9.95 -31.73
CA GLU A 395 6.72 10.03 -30.62
C GLU A 395 7.43 10.49 -29.33
N ILE A 396 8.62 9.96 -29.06
CA ILE A 396 9.51 10.44 -27.99
C ILE A 396 9.89 11.91 -28.22
N ALA A 397 10.27 12.29 -29.45
CA ALA A 397 10.59 13.67 -29.81
C ALA A 397 9.36 14.59 -29.67
N ARG A 398 8.16 14.11 -30.06
CA ARG A 398 6.91 14.85 -29.84
C ARG A 398 6.60 15.02 -28.36
N LEU A 399 6.78 14.00 -27.52
CA LEU A 399 6.56 14.11 -26.07
C LEU A 399 7.59 15.04 -25.41
N GLN A 400 8.86 14.91 -25.77
CA GLN A 400 9.95 15.80 -25.32
C GLN A 400 9.69 17.27 -25.65
N LYS A 401 9.04 17.55 -26.79
CA LYS A 401 8.64 18.90 -27.22
C LYS A 401 7.32 19.38 -26.61
N ASN A 402 6.35 18.47 -26.43
CA ASN A 402 5.03 18.80 -25.86
C ASN A 402 5.10 19.04 -24.35
N ALA A 403 5.92 18.27 -23.63
CA ALA A 403 6.36 18.56 -22.27
C ALA A 403 7.16 19.88 -22.32
N SER A 404 6.43 20.98 -22.16
CA SER A 404 6.91 22.33 -22.44
C SER A 404 7.95 22.78 -21.42
N SER A 405 8.66 23.87 -21.71
CA SER A 405 9.53 24.54 -20.73
C SER A 405 8.67 25.18 -19.63
N GLY A 406 8.32 24.40 -18.61
CA GLY A 406 7.59 24.86 -17.44
C GLY A 406 8.41 25.85 -16.61
N GLN A 407 7.71 26.78 -15.98
CA GLN A 407 8.17 27.31 -14.70
C GLN A 407 8.06 26.20 -13.64
N PRO A 408 8.83 26.25 -12.54
CA PRO A 408 8.59 25.41 -11.37
C PRO A 408 7.16 25.58 -10.82
N SER A 409 6.72 24.58 -10.06
CA SER A 409 5.42 24.58 -9.39
C SER A 409 5.17 25.79 -8.50
N GLU A 410 3.96 26.36 -8.56
CA GLU A 410 3.42 27.24 -7.51
C GLU A 410 2.79 26.43 -6.35
N GLU A 411 2.37 25.17 -6.59
CA GLU A 411 1.89 24.27 -5.55
C GLU A 411 3.07 23.59 -4.82
N PRO A 412 3.21 23.74 -3.49
CA PRO A 412 4.32 23.12 -2.74
C PRO A 412 4.14 21.61 -2.48
N ALA A 413 2.94 21.07 -2.70
CA ALA A 413 2.62 19.66 -2.48
C ALA A 413 1.40 19.18 -3.26
N PHE A 414 1.41 17.93 -3.74
CA PHE A 414 0.30 17.31 -4.49
C PHE A 414 0.27 15.78 -4.32
N TYR A 415 -0.87 15.14 -4.59
CA TYR A 415 -0.95 13.67 -4.64
C TYR A 415 -0.43 13.16 -5.99
N TRP A 416 0.69 12.43 -5.98
CA TRP A 416 1.36 11.98 -7.19
C TRP A 416 0.84 10.62 -7.66
N HIS A 417 0.87 9.59 -6.80
CA HIS A 417 0.47 8.24 -7.20
C HIS A 417 0.30 7.23 -6.05
N GLU A 418 -0.05 6.00 -6.41
CA GLU A 418 -0.03 4.81 -5.58
C GLU A 418 0.85 3.70 -6.16
N ASP A 419 1.34 2.81 -5.29
CA ASP A 419 2.20 1.66 -5.61
C ASP A 419 1.69 0.42 -4.85
N TRP A 420 1.30 -0.60 -5.61
CA TRP A 420 0.79 -1.89 -5.12
C TRP A 420 1.80 -3.06 -5.34
N LEU A 421 2.94 -2.82 -5.99
CA LEU A 421 3.96 -3.85 -6.24
C LEU A 421 4.91 -3.98 -5.05
N THR A 422 5.41 -2.85 -4.54
CA THR A 422 6.46 -2.84 -3.52
C THR A 422 6.01 -3.48 -2.20
N ARG A 423 4.74 -3.31 -1.80
CA ARG A 423 4.15 -3.90 -0.58
C ARG A 423 5.09 -3.67 0.63
N GLY A 424 5.36 -4.68 1.45
CA GLY A 424 6.24 -4.58 2.62
C GLY A 424 7.75 -4.51 2.31
N ASN A 425 8.15 -4.54 1.03
CA ASN A 425 9.55 -4.60 0.60
C ASN A 425 10.12 -3.19 0.36
N TRP A 426 10.02 -2.35 1.39
CA TRP A 426 10.18 -0.90 1.30
C TRP A 426 11.62 -0.40 1.29
N PHE A 427 12.56 -1.18 1.83
CA PHE A 427 13.92 -0.73 2.13
C PHE A 427 14.66 -0.32 0.84
N GLU A 428 15.42 0.78 0.91
CA GLU A 428 16.09 1.46 -0.22
C GLU A 428 15.16 1.99 -1.35
N ARG A 429 13.84 1.84 -1.23
CA ARG A 429 12.84 2.46 -2.12
C ARG A 429 12.15 3.64 -1.44
N TYR A 430 11.53 3.39 -0.29
CA TYR A 430 10.87 4.38 0.54
C TYR A 430 11.70 4.69 1.80
N GLY A 431 11.41 5.81 2.46
CA GLY A 431 12.00 6.17 3.75
C GLY A 431 13.50 6.43 3.69
N ARG A 432 14.01 6.91 2.54
CA ARG A 432 15.43 7.04 2.27
C ARG A 432 16.13 8.14 3.07
N SER A 433 15.38 9.08 3.65
CA SER A 433 15.83 9.91 4.76
C SER A 433 15.38 9.28 6.07
N VAL A 434 14.06 9.13 6.26
CA VAL A 434 13.45 8.62 7.50
C VAL A 434 12.27 7.69 7.22
N ALA A 435 12.16 6.60 8.00
CA ALA A 435 11.01 5.71 8.04
C ALA A 435 10.46 5.54 9.47
N MET A 436 9.13 5.48 9.59
CA MET A 436 8.40 5.16 10.80
C MET A 436 7.53 3.92 10.53
N LEU A 437 7.89 2.77 11.10
CA LEU A 437 7.07 1.56 11.06
C LEU A 437 6.17 1.56 12.31
N CYS A 438 4.86 1.74 12.09
CA CYS A 438 3.89 2.01 13.14
C CYS A 438 3.68 0.76 14.01
N ALA A 439 3.96 0.88 15.32
CA ALA A 439 3.87 -0.21 16.31
C ALA A 439 4.65 -1.50 15.99
N ALA A 440 5.58 -1.50 15.02
CA ALA A 440 6.28 -2.70 14.53
C ALA A 440 7.26 -3.34 15.56
N ALA A 441 7.43 -2.71 16.71
CA ALA A 441 8.10 -3.23 17.90
C ALA A 441 7.23 -3.02 19.17
N SER A 442 5.91 -3.20 19.04
CA SER A 442 4.89 -2.93 20.08
C SER A 442 5.33 -3.37 21.49
N PRO A 443 5.22 -2.49 22.52
CA PRO A 443 4.46 -1.22 22.53
C PRO A 443 5.15 -0.02 21.85
N GLU A 444 6.27 -0.22 21.15
CA GLU A 444 7.03 0.86 20.51
C GLU A 444 6.86 0.91 18.99
N ASN A 445 7.07 2.10 18.42
CA ASN A 445 7.30 2.28 16.98
C ASN A 445 8.75 1.96 16.62
N VAL A 446 9.01 1.67 15.35
CA VAL A 446 10.38 1.57 14.83
C VAL A 446 10.65 2.82 14.00
N PHE A 447 11.48 3.72 14.52
CA PHE A 447 11.91 4.94 13.84
C PHE A 447 13.33 4.74 13.31
N ILE A 448 13.51 4.94 12.01
CA ILE A 448 14.73 4.66 11.28
C ILE A 448 15.15 5.94 10.57
N ASP A 449 16.34 6.45 10.90
CA ASP A 449 17.05 7.46 10.12
C ASP A 449 18.15 6.78 9.29
N LEU A 450 18.13 7.00 7.97
CA LEU A 450 19.09 6.44 7.02
C LEU A 450 20.15 7.46 6.56
N GLU A 451 19.95 8.74 6.84
CA GLU A 451 20.88 9.82 6.51
C GLU A 451 21.75 10.24 7.71
N ALA A 452 21.35 9.85 8.93
CA ALA A 452 22.00 10.16 10.20
C ALA A 452 22.15 11.69 10.41
N GLN A 453 21.01 12.37 10.42
CA GLN A 453 20.92 13.82 10.53
C GLN A 453 21.04 14.27 12.00
N ASP A 454 21.64 15.44 12.24
CA ASP A 454 21.75 16.01 13.60
C ASP A 454 20.36 16.36 14.20
N GLU A 455 19.41 16.77 13.35
CA GLU A 455 18.00 16.99 13.68
C GLU A 455 17.10 16.29 12.64
N PRO A 456 16.80 14.98 12.79
CA PRO A 456 16.08 14.22 11.77
C PRO A 456 14.58 14.55 11.70
N PRO A 457 13.93 14.36 10.53
CA PRO A 457 12.50 14.49 10.33
C PRO A 457 11.63 13.87 11.43
N SER A 458 10.93 14.73 12.17
CA SER A 458 9.94 14.31 13.14
C SER A 458 8.72 13.69 12.44
N ILE A 459 8.28 12.53 12.92
CA ILE A 459 7.03 11.87 12.51
C ILE A 459 6.26 11.53 13.79
N GLY A 460 5.06 12.09 13.95
CA GLY A 460 4.23 11.91 15.15
C GLY A 460 2.78 11.56 14.81
N GLY A 461 2.27 10.51 15.43
CA GLY A 461 0.87 10.12 15.35
C GLY A 461 0.00 10.87 16.37
N MET A 462 -1.24 11.15 15.99
CA MET A 462 -2.29 11.70 16.86
C MET A 462 -3.64 11.04 16.51
N ILE A 463 -4.56 10.97 17.47
CA ILE A 463 -5.95 10.56 17.22
C ILE A 463 -6.83 11.79 16.95
N GLY A 464 -7.70 11.69 15.95
CA GLY A 464 -8.52 12.83 15.53
C GLY A 464 -9.61 13.23 16.53
N PRO A 465 -10.20 14.43 16.36
CA PRO A 465 -10.93 15.11 17.43
C PRO A 465 -12.33 14.55 17.71
N HIS A 466 -12.95 13.82 16.78
CA HIS A 466 -14.34 13.37 16.91
C HIS A 466 -14.43 12.02 17.65
N ARG A 467 -13.98 12.02 18.91
CA ARG A 467 -13.80 10.83 19.75
C ARG A 467 -14.42 10.94 21.15
N GLN A 468 -14.51 9.82 21.84
CA GLN A 468 -14.93 9.70 23.24
C GLN A 468 -13.81 10.11 24.20
N LYS A 469 -14.17 10.51 25.41
CA LYS A 469 -13.22 10.98 26.42
C LYS A 469 -12.42 9.81 26.98
N GLY A 470 -11.14 9.74 26.63
CA GLY A 470 -10.20 8.70 27.07
C GLY A 470 -9.53 7.97 25.90
N ASP A 471 -10.12 8.07 24.71
CA ASP A 471 -9.52 7.52 23.49
C ASP A 471 -8.27 8.29 23.09
N HIS A 472 -7.26 7.51 22.73
CA HIS A 472 -5.91 7.88 22.35
C HIS A 472 -5.49 6.99 21.18
N LEU A 473 -4.50 7.42 20.38
CA LEU A 473 -3.99 6.61 19.29
C LEU A 473 -3.38 5.32 19.85
N ARG A 474 -3.85 4.16 19.37
CA ARG A 474 -3.37 2.85 19.83
C ARG A 474 -2.19 2.37 18.99
N LEU A 475 -1.24 1.69 19.64
CA LEU A 475 -0.08 1.05 19.01
C LEU A 475 -0.32 -0.46 18.94
N TRP A 476 -1.04 -0.89 17.90
CA TRP A 476 -1.63 -2.22 17.82
C TRP A 476 -0.69 -3.24 17.16
N LEU A 477 -0.71 -4.47 17.69
CA LEU A 477 0.02 -5.65 17.18
C LEU A 477 -0.98 -6.78 16.94
N HIS A 478 -1.02 -7.31 15.72
CA HIS A 478 -1.82 -8.49 15.36
C HIS A 478 -1.02 -9.78 15.54
N ASP A 479 0.16 -9.88 14.92
CA ASP A 479 1.02 -11.07 15.01
C ASP A 479 2.53 -10.74 14.87
N GLY A 480 3.36 -11.58 15.51
CA GLY A 480 4.81 -11.41 15.61
C GLY A 480 5.58 -12.32 14.66
N HIS A 481 6.33 -11.72 13.72
CA HIS A 481 7.20 -12.39 12.77
C HIS A 481 6.47 -13.31 11.77
N LEU A 482 5.88 -12.69 10.73
CA LEU A 482 5.28 -13.33 9.56
C LEU A 482 6.21 -13.25 8.31
N PRO A 483 7.35 -13.97 8.26
CA PRO A 483 8.39 -13.76 7.25
C PRO A 483 7.91 -14.04 5.82
N GLY A 484 6.93 -14.96 5.65
CA GLY A 484 6.36 -15.32 4.35
C GLY A 484 5.26 -14.38 3.85
N ASN A 485 4.90 -13.30 4.55
CA ASN A 485 3.87 -12.35 4.12
C ASN A 485 4.52 -11.07 3.56
N PRO A 486 4.69 -10.92 2.23
CA PRO A 486 5.35 -9.75 1.64
C PRO A 486 4.55 -8.45 1.80
N ASN A 487 3.32 -8.48 2.33
CA ASN A 487 2.55 -7.28 2.64
C ASN A 487 2.84 -6.69 4.03
N VAL A 488 3.47 -7.45 4.93
CA VAL A 488 3.89 -6.93 6.23
C VAL A 488 5.24 -6.23 6.07
N LEU A 489 5.36 -5.01 6.61
CA LEU A 489 6.60 -4.22 6.52
C LEU A 489 7.78 -4.99 7.11
N ARG A 490 8.86 -5.10 6.32
CA ARG A 490 10.13 -5.67 6.79
C ARG A 490 10.81 -4.69 7.76
N ASN A 491 11.10 -5.12 8.98
CA ASN A 491 11.92 -4.36 9.92
C ASN A 491 13.41 -4.73 9.72
N PRO A 492 14.28 -3.82 9.23
CA PRO A 492 15.71 -4.09 9.09
C PRO A 492 16.43 -4.24 10.44
N GLU A 493 15.95 -3.58 11.50
CA GLU A 493 16.57 -3.56 12.84
C GLU A 493 16.27 -4.79 13.70
N ALA A 494 15.43 -5.70 13.21
CA ALA A 494 15.04 -6.91 13.92
C ALA A 494 15.00 -8.15 13.01
N GLY A 495 15.20 -8.01 11.69
CA GLY A 495 14.99 -9.10 10.73
C GLY A 495 13.56 -9.64 10.70
N THR A 496 12.57 -8.91 11.22
CA THR A 496 11.18 -9.37 11.33
C THR A 496 10.28 -8.82 10.22
N ARG A 497 9.13 -9.45 10.06
CA ARG A 497 7.91 -8.83 9.51
C ARG A 497 6.87 -8.83 10.63
N THR A 498 6.67 -7.70 11.30
CA THR A 498 5.74 -7.56 12.43
C THR A 498 4.42 -6.98 11.93
N GLU A 499 3.30 -7.67 12.15
CA GLU A 499 2.00 -7.19 11.67
C GLU A 499 1.38 -6.21 12.67
N ALA A 500 1.62 -4.92 12.45
CA ALA A 500 1.31 -3.85 13.39
C ALA A 500 0.79 -2.57 12.70
N GLU A 501 0.08 -1.74 13.45
CA GLU A 501 -0.54 -0.49 12.98
C GLU A 501 -0.71 0.55 14.09
N TRP A 502 -0.68 1.83 13.70
CA TRP A 502 -1.39 2.89 14.44
C TRP A 502 -2.88 2.73 14.17
N ASP A 503 -3.69 2.91 15.21
CA ASP A 503 -5.13 2.63 15.18
C ASP A 503 -5.93 3.69 15.95
N ASP A 504 -7.11 4.06 15.42
CA ASP A 504 -7.97 5.14 15.94
C ASP A 504 -9.03 4.72 16.97
N HIS A 505 -9.00 3.49 17.48
CA HIS A 505 -10.03 2.87 18.33
C HIS A 505 -11.45 2.88 17.73
N GLY A 506 -11.56 3.00 16.40
CA GLY A 506 -12.84 3.19 15.72
C GLY A 506 -13.84 2.04 15.87
N GLU A 507 -13.46 0.83 16.31
CA GLU A 507 -14.39 -0.30 16.41
C GLU A 507 -15.49 -0.11 17.46
N GLU A 508 -15.26 0.71 18.48
CA GLU A 508 -16.24 1.06 19.52
C GLU A 508 -17.31 2.05 19.01
N TYR A 509 -17.20 2.49 17.75
CA TYR A 509 -18.08 3.46 17.12
C TYR A 509 -18.95 2.81 16.03
N PRO A 510 -20.23 3.20 15.88
CA PRO A 510 -21.05 2.82 14.74
C PRO A 510 -20.33 3.11 13.42
N MET A 511 -20.54 2.30 12.38
CA MET A 511 -19.94 2.51 11.05
C MET A 511 -20.32 3.87 10.44
N SER A 512 -21.49 4.39 10.79
CA SER A 512 -21.98 5.71 10.40
C SER A 512 -21.40 6.88 11.21
N HIS A 513 -20.55 6.63 12.22
CA HIS A 513 -19.78 7.68 12.90
C HIS A 513 -18.47 7.90 12.14
N ASP A 514 -18.18 9.15 11.76
CA ASP A 514 -16.95 9.49 11.04
C ASP A 514 -15.91 10.05 12.03
N GLY A 515 -14.74 9.42 12.08
CA GLY A 515 -13.78 9.54 13.18
C GLY A 515 -13.74 8.28 14.07
N PRO A 516 -12.81 8.18 15.05
CA PRO A 516 -11.89 9.24 15.47
C PRO A 516 -10.89 9.76 14.44
N ASP A 517 -10.46 8.93 13.48
CA ASP A 517 -9.42 9.18 12.47
C ASP A 517 -7.98 9.08 13.02
N VAL A 518 -7.05 8.61 12.17
CA VAL A 518 -5.59 8.71 12.42
C VAL A 518 -5.06 9.98 11.78
N TRP A 519 -4.29 10.76 12.54
CA TRP A 519 -3.56 11.92 12.07
C TRP A 519 -2.06 11.70 12.17
N VAL A 520 -1.31 12.25 11.20
CA VAL A 520 0.16 12.29 11.20
C VAL A 520 0.60 13.75 11.14
N LYS A 521 1.50 14.17 12.02
CA LYS A 521 2.32 15.38 11.86
C LYS A 521 3.72 14.97 11.39
N THR A 522 4.24 15.66 10.38
CA THR A 522 5.58 15.39 9.85
C THR A 522 6.32 16.69 9.47
N THR A 523 7.61 16.78 9.79
CA THR A 523 8.51 17.84 9.30
C THR A 523 9.32 17.33 8.12
N ILE A 524 9.34 18.10 7.03
CA ILE A 524 10.03 17.78 5.78
C ILE A 524 11.30 18.66 5.66
N PRO A 525 12.49 18.09 5.36
CA PRO A 525 13.73 18.86 5.16
C PRO A 525 13.69 19.82 3.97
N GLU A 526 14.74 20.63 3.81
CA GLU A 526 14.86 21.54 2.66
C GLU A 526 14.77 20.81 1.32
N GLY A 527 13.91 21.31 0.43
CA GLY A 527 13.77 20.81 -0.93
C GLY A 527 12.73 19.68 -1.10
N PRO A 528 12.77 19.01 -2.26
CA PRO A 528 11.68 18.15 -2.72
C PRO A 528 11.75 16.72 -2.15
N HIS A 529 10.66 16.28 -1.54
CA HIS A 529 10.53 14.99 -0.88
C HIS A 529 9.26 14.24 -1.28
N LEU A 530 9.31 12.92 -1.16
CA LEU A 530 8.16 12.04 -1.22
C LEU A 530 7.72 11.70 0.21
N LEU A 531 6.50 12.10 0.57
CA LEU A 531 5.82 11.67 1.78
C LEU A 531 4.91 10.49 1.43
N SER A 532 5.31 9.31 1.87
CA SER A 532 4.65 8.04 1.56
C SER A 532 3.98 7.44 2.80
N LEU A 533 2.76 6.96 2.63
CA LEU A 533 1.95 6.33 3.68
C LEU A 533 1.67 4.89 3.28
N TYR A 534 1.93 3.92 4.16
CA TYR A 534 1.70 2.51 3.86
C TYR A 534 0.48 1.95 4.58
N PHE A 535 -0.36 1.26 3.81
CA PHE A 535 -1.60 0.62 4.26
C PHE A 535 -1.62 -0.85 3.85
N TYR A 536 -2.01 -1.71 4.79
CA TYR A 536 -2.26 -3.13 4.58
C TYR A 536 -3.42 -3.58 5.48
N ASN A 537 -4.43 -4.26 4.94
CA ASN A 537 -5.46 -4.90 5.76
C ASN A 537 -5.25 -6.43 5.80
N PRO A 538 -4.70 -6.99 6.90
CA PRO A 538 -4.64 -8.43 7.09
C PRO A 538 -6.01 -9.03 7.46
N ASN A 539 -6.88 -8.25 8.11
CA ASN A 539 -8.14 -8.69 8.69
C ASN A 539 -9.33 -8.64 7.71
N GLY A 540 -9.07 -8.65 6.40
CA GLY A 540 -10.07 -8.56 5.34
C GLY A 540 -11.21 -9.57 5.40
N HIS A 541 -10.90 -10.80 5.84
CA HIS A 541 -11.86 -11.91 5.95
C HIS A 541 -12.41 -12.10 7.38
N VAL A 542 -12.26 -11.08 8.24
CA VAL A 542 -12.68 -11.12 9.65
C VAL A 542 -13.86 -10.17 9.91
N LYS A 543 -14.95 -10.72 10.48
CA LYS A 543 -16.15 -10.04 11.03
C LYS A 543 -16.56 -8.70 10.38
N ARG A 544 -16.04 -7.58 10.86
CA ARG A 544 -16.28 -6.22 10.34
C ARG A 544 -14.99 -5.51 9.93
N SER A 545 -13.82 -5.97 10.35
CA SER A 545 -12.51 -5.39 10.02
C SER A 545 -12.14 -5.50 8.53
N GLY A 546 -12.88 -6.30 7.75
CA GLY A 546 -12.87 -6.23 6.28
C GLY A 546 -13.45 -4.93 5.70
N TYR A 547 -14.30 -4.20 6.44
CA TYR A 547 -14.80 -2.90 6.01
C TYR A 547 -13.74 -1.81 6.25
N ARG A 548 -12.82 -1.61 5.29
CA ARG A 548 -11.90 -0.47 5.27
C ARG A 548 -11.99 0.27 3.92
N ASP A 549 -12.04 1.60 3.97
CA ASP A 549 -12.14 2.56 2.86
C ASP A 549 -11.82 3.97 3.42
N TYR A 550 -10.61 4.47 3.18
CA TYR A 550 -10.13 5.72 3.79
C TYR A 550 -9.97 6.85 2.77
N LEU A 551 -10.46 8.04 3.14
CA LEU A 551 -10.07 9.29 2.49
C LEU A 551 -8.81 9.83 3.17
N VAL A 552 -7.73 10.02 2.42
CA VAL A 552 -6.47 10.57 2.91
C VAL A 552 -6.34 12.02 2.45
N GLU A 553 -6.17 12.95 3.39
CA GLU A 553 -6.07 14.39 3.14
C GLU A 553 -4.72 14.92 3.61
N LEU A 554 -3.96 15.55 2.70
CA LEU A 554 -2.76 16.31 3.03
C LEU A 554 -3.14 17.78 3.30
N ARG A 555 -2.65 18.36 4.38
CA ARG A 555 -2.95 19.71 4.87
C ARG A 555 -1.66 20.42 5.31
N THR A 556 -1.67 21.75 5.34
CA THR A 556 -0.62 22.55 5.98
C THR A 556 -0.60 22.32 7.49
N GLY A 557 0.58 22.18 8.09
CA GLY A 557 0.78 22.05 9.53
C GLY A 557 1.72 23.10 10.11
N ASP A 558 1.86 23.10 11.43
CA ASP A 558 2.82 23.89 12.19
C ASP A 558 3.52 22.98 13.21
N THR A 559 4.81 23.20 13.49
CA THR A 559 5.60 22.39 14.42
C THR A 559 4.98 22.31 15.82
N HIS A 560 4.36 23.40 16.29
CA HIS A 560 3.71 23.51 17.60
C HIS A 560 2.33 22.84 17.67
N THR A 561 1.79 22.34 16.54
CA THR A 561 0.47 21.68 16.48
C THR A 561 0.40 20.51 17.49
N GLN A 562 -0.63 20.52 18.34
CA GLN A 562 -0.96 19.46 19.28
C GLN A 562 -2.34 18.87 18.97
N GLU A 563 -2.63 17.69 19.53
CA GLU A 563 -3.87 16.95 19.27
C GLU A 563 -5.16 17.73 19.62
N LYS A 564 -5.06 18.66 20.60
CA LYS A 564 -6.14 19.58 20.99
C LYS A 564 -6.55 20.56 19.87
N ASP A 565 -5.62 20.88 18.97
CA ASP A 565 -5.79 21.91 17.95
C ASP A 565 -6.48 21.33 16.69
N LEU A 566 -6.49 20.00 16.55
CA LEU A 566 -6.99 19.29 15.37
C LEU A 566 -8.45 19.61 15.02
N ALA A 567 -9.31 19.87 16.01
CA ALA A 567 -10.70 20.28 15.75
C ALA A 567 -10.79 21.62 14.98
N SER A 568 -9.91 22.57 15.32
CA SER A 568 -9.78 23.84 14.61
C SER A 568 -9.10 23.64 13.25
N LEU A 569 -8.01 22.88 13.18
CA LEU A 569 -7.24 22.67 11.96
C LEU A 569 -8.04 21.89 10.90
N GLN A 570 -8.80 20.87 11.29
CA GLN A 570 -9.81 20.20 10.45
C GLN A 570 -10.82 21.20 9.87
N SER A 571 -11.26 22.14 10.72
CA SER A 571 -12.29 23.14 10.42
C SER A 571 -11.79 24.36 9.67
N PHE A 572 -10.49 24.65 9.56
CA PHE A 572 -9.99 25.90 8.95
C PHE A 572 -8.79 25.76 8.01
N ASN A 573 -7.91 24.77 8.17
CA ASN A 573 -6.77 24.59 7.26
C ASN A 573 -7.24 24.00 5.91
N PRO A 574 -6.71 24.50 4.78
CA PRO A 574 -7.02 23.96 3.47
C PRO A 574 -6.48 22.53 3.31
N VAL A 575 -7.16 21.74 2.49
CA VAL A 575 -6.64 20.46 1.99
C VAL A 575 -5.85 20.75 0.72
N LEU A 576 -4.56 20.43 0.74
CA LEU A 576 -3.62 20.59 -0.37
C LEU A 576 -3.80 19.47 -1.41
N ALA A 577 -3.99 18.23 -0.94
CA ALA A 577 -4.14 17.07 -1.80
C ALA A 577 -5.03 15.99 -1.17
N ARG A 578 -5.66 15.19 -2.01
CA ARG A 578 -6.48 14.04 -1.60
C ARG A 578 -6.11 12.78 -2.38
N THR A 579 -6.30 11.64 -1.72
CA THR A 579 -6.41 10.33 -2.36
C THR A 579 -7.30 9.44 -1.51
N ARG A 580 -7.71 8.28 -2.04
CA ARG A 580 -8.56 7.32 -1.34
C ARG A 580 -8.00 5.91 -1.47
N ILE A 581 -8.12 5.11 -0.42
CA ILE A 581 -7.69 3.71 -0.42
C ILE A 581 -8.83 2.81 0.06
N ARG A 582 -9.23 1.87 -0.79
CA ARG A 582 -10.31 0.90 -0.58
C ARG A 582 -9.87 -0.48 -1.08
N ASP A 583 -10.50 -1.53 -0.57
CA ASP A 583 -10.34 -2.91 -1.02
C ASP A 583 -8.87 -3.39 -1.05
N PHE A 584 -8.12 -2.97 -0.02
CA PHE A 584 -6.71 -3.28 0.25
C PHE A 584 -6.53 -4.46 1.23
N SER A 585 -7.49 -5.40 1.18
CA SER A 585 -7.38 -6.69 1.86
C SER A 585 -6.31 -7.55 1.18
N GLY A 586 -5.47 -8.21 1.97
CA GLY A 586 -4.41 -9.10 1.47
C GLY A 586 -3.33 -8.43 0.61
N SER A 587 -3.38 -7.10 0.45
CA SER A 587 -2.66 -6.34 -0.58
C SER A 587 -2.13 -5.03 0.01
N GLY A 588 -0.82 -4.90 0.14
CA GLY A 588 -0.15 -3.69 0.61
C GLY A 588 -0.06 -2.58 -0.44
N CYS A 589 -0.24 -1.33 -0.02
CA CYS A 589 -0.23 -0.17 -0.92
C CYS A 589 0.41 1.07 -0.28
N TYR A 590 1.22 1.78 -1.06
CA TYR A 590 1.69 3.13 -0.72
C TYR A 590 0.80 4.20 -1.32
N LYS A 591 0.53 5.25 -0.56
CA LYS A 591 0.01 6.53 -1.06
C LYS A 591 1.11 7.57 -1.03
N ASN A 592 1.49 8.06 -2.21
CA ASN A 592 2.69 8.87 -2.43
C ASN A 592 2.32 10.32 -2.73
N PHE A 593 2.57 11.19 -1.75
CA PHE A 593 2.44 12.64 -1.88
C PHE A 593 3.80 13.26 -2.20
N TYR A 594 3.81 14.18 -3.16
CA TYR A 594 4.92 15.10 -3.34
C TYR A 594 4.80 16.23 -2.31
N VAL A 595 5.90 16.59 -1.65
CA VAL A 595 5.99 17.68 -0.66
C VAL A 595 7.31 18.43 -0.80
N THR A 596 7.35 19.69 -0.34
CA THR A 596 8.55 20.53 -0.41
C THR A 596 8.78 21.18 0.95
N GLY A 597 9.99 21.07 1.50
CA GLY A 597 10.35 21.74 2.75
C GLY A 597 11.42 22.84 2.57
N PRO A 598 11.85 23.48 3.67
CA PRO A 598 11.55 23.15 5.06
C PRO A 598 10.09 23.51 5.43
N ALA A 599 9.30 22.52 5.84
CA ALA A 599 7.87 22.69 6.10
C ALA A 599 7.31 21.64 7.07
N THR A 600 6.18 21.94 7.72
CA THR A 600 5.38 20.95 8.47
C THR A 600 4.09 20.63 7.72
N TYR A 601 3.78 19.35 7.59
CA TYR A 601 2.53 18.86 7.00
C TYR A 601 1.71 18.07 8.02
N LEU A 602 0.40 18.09 7.82
CA LEU A 602 -0.56 17.24 8.52
C LEU A 602 -1.21 16.30 7.49
N VAL A 603 -1.24 15.01 7.79
CA VAL A 603 -2.05 14.02 7.09
C VAL A 603 -3.22 13.64 7.98
N ARG A 604 -4.43 13.65 7.44
CA ARG A 604 -5.61 13.01 8.04
C ARG A 604 -5.97 11.77 7.23
N VAL A 605 -5.98 10.61 7.86
CA VAL A 605 -6.58 9.38 7.32
C VAL A 605 -7.98 9.30 7.91
N CYS A 606 -9.02 9.48 7.09
CA CYS A 606 -10.41 9.56 7.56
C CYS A 606 -11.07 8.17 7.58
N ARG A 607 -11.80 7.83 8.64
CA ARG A 607 -12.47 6.53 8.82
C ARG A 607 -13.47 6.20 7.71
N ASN A 608 -14.26 7.18 7.25
CA ASN A 608 -15.08 7.08 6.03
C ASN A 608 -15.90 5.78 5.86
N ASN A 609 -16.74 5.47 6.85
CA ASN A 609 -17.59 4.26 6.86
C ASN A 609 -16.77 2.94 6.82
N SER A 610 -15.64 2.95 7.53
CA SER A 610 -14.81 1.79 7.89
C SER A 610 -15.06 1.34 9.32
N PHE A 611 -14.60 0.13 9.66
CA PHE A 611 -14.62 -0.41 11.02
C PHE A 611 -13.73 0.36 11.98
N ASN A 612 -12.48 0.59 11.60
CA ASN A 612 -11.49 1.44 12.27
C ASN A 612 -10.58 2.07 11.22
N THR A 613 -9.85 3.11 11.59
CA THR A 613 -8.79 3.72 10.79
C THR A 613 -7.44 3.19 11.22
N ILE A 614 -6.60 2.82 10.26
CA ILE A 614 -5.26 2.27 10.53
C ILE A 614 -4.19 2.82 9.60
N LEU A 615 -2.94 2.78 10.07
CA LEU A 615 -1.76 3.17 9.31
C LEU A 615 -0.57 2.31 9.73
N ASN A 616 0.07 1.63 8.79
CA ASN A 616 1.14 0.66 9.08
C ASN A 616 2.54 1.31 9.00
N GLY A 617 2.71 2.39 8.23
CA GLY A 617 3.97 3.12 8.19
C GLY A 617 3.90 4.48 7.50
N VAL A 618 4.88 5.34 7.82
CA VAL A 618 5.08 6.68 7.24
C VAL A 618 6.55 6.81 6.84
N PHE A 619 6.81 7.34 5.65
CA PHE A 619 8.12 7.33 5.02
C PHE A 619 8.43 8.67 4.34
N ILE A 620 9.68 9.11 4.45
CA ILE A 620 10.21 10.33 3.82
C ILE A 620 11.44 9.92 2.99
N SER A 621 11.37 10.15 1.68
CA SER A 621 12.50 10.01 0.74
C SER A 621 12.77 11.34 0.04
N PRO A 622 14.01 11.71 -0.29
CA PRO A 622 14.26 12.83 -1.18
C PRO A 622 13.88 12.43 -2.61
N ILE A 623 13.28 13.35 -3.37
CA ILE A 623 12.92 13.12 -4.79
C ILE A 623 14.18 13.12 -5.67
N ARG A 624 15.14 13.97 -5.32
CA ARG A 624 16.41 14.10 -6.04
C ARG A 624 17.45 13.23 -5.36
N GLU A 625 17.98 12.27 -6.10
CA GLU A 625 19.21 11.60 -5.71
C GLU A 625 20.41 12.56 -5.84
N SER A 626 20.60 13.40 -4.82
CA SER A 626 21.97 13.55 -4.33
C SER A 626 22.51 12.15 -4.04
N ARG A 627 23.77 11.89 -4.38
CA ARG A 627 24.40 10.62 -3.98
C ARG A 627 24.15 10.39 -2.50
N LEU A 628 23.86 9.14 -2.14
CA LEU A 628 23.97 8.65 -0.77
C LEU A 628 25.45 8.58 -0.37
N ILE A 629 26.08 9.76 -0.31
CA ILE A 629 27.12 10.08 0.68
C ILE A 629 26.37 10.14 2.02
N ILE A 630 25.88 8.99 2.47
CA ILE A 630 25.48 8.82 3.85
C ILE A 630 26.74 9.17 4.65
N LYS A 631 26.67 10.23 5.45
CA LYS A 631 27.66 10.40 6.51
C LYS A 631 27.37 9.26 7.47
N ARG A 632 28.11 8.15 7.36
CA ARG A 632 27.80 6.89 8.07
C ARG A 632 28.46 6.87 9.46
N PRO A 633 27.77 7.25 10.56
CA PRO A 633 28.13 6.71 11.87
C PRO A 633 27.86 5.19 11.90
N PRO A 634 28.48 4.46 12.83
CA PRO A 634 28.30 3.01 12.97
C PRO A 634 26.94 2.68 13.63
N THR A 635 25.84 2.86 12.90
CA THR A 635 24.52 2.38 13.31
C THR A 635 24.27 0.95 12.84
N LEU A 636 23.25 0.32 13.41
CA LEU A 636 22.75 -1.02 13.05
C LEU A 636 22.54 -1.14 11.53
N ILE A 637 21.97 -0.10 10.92
CA ILE A 637 21.60 -0.08 9.49
C ILE A 637 22.73 0.40 8.59
N GLY A 638 23.65 1.25 9.08
CA GLY A 638 24.77 1.79 8.31
C GLY A 638 25.66 0.73 7.66
N LYS A 639 25.78 -0.47 8.26
CA LYS A 639 26.52 -1.64 7.72
C LYS A 639 25.64 -2.65 6.95
N LEU A 640 24.30 -2.59 7.07
CA LEU A 640 23.38 -3.36 6.20
C LEU A 640 23.52 -2.88 4.74
N ALA A 641 23.38 -1.57 4.54
CA ALA A 641 23.38 -0.92 3.22
C ALA A 641 24.74 -0.90 2.50
N THR A 642 25.85 -1.28 3.15
CA THR A 642 27.19 -1.32 2.54
C THR A 642 27.59 -2.67 1.97
N SER A 643 26.90 -3.74 2.34
CA SER A 643 27.31 -5.11 2.00
C SER A 643 26.25 -5.89 1.23
N GLN A 644 24.95 -5.55 1.40
CA GLN A 644 23.83 -6.40 0.99
C GLN A 644 22.58 -5.59 0.58
N SER A 645 22.80 -4.52 -0.19
CA SER A 645 21.76 -3.69 -0.81
C SER A 645 20.76 -4.54 -1.62
N PRO A 646 19.44 -4.54 -1.30
CA PRO A 646 18.39 -5.04 -2.20
C PRO A 646 18.17 -4.16 -3.44
N ALA A 647 18.61 -2.90 -3.45
CA ALA A 647 18.71 -2.10 -4.67
C ALA A 647 19.80 -2.66 -5.61
N PRO A 648 19.67 -2.50 -6.94
CA PRO A 648 20.76 -2.82 -7.85
C PRO A 648 22.00 -1.99 -7.49
N LEU A 649 23.16 -2.65 -7.40
CA LEU A 649 24.42 -1.98 -7.02
C LEU A 649 24.68 -0.76 -7.93
N SER A 650 24.74 0.41 -7.30
CA SER A 650 24.92 1.70 -7.99
C SER A 650 26.36 1.97 -8.45
N ASP A 651 27.18 0.92 -8.54
CA ASP A 651 28.55 0.92 -9.08
C ASP A 651 28.59 1.45 -10.52
N TRP A 652 27.48 1.34 -11.26
CA TRP A 652 27.32 2.11 -12.49
C TRP A 652 27.00 3.58 -12.19
N ASP A 653 28.08 4.32 -11.99
CA ASP A 653 28.18 5.76 -12.02
C ASP A 653 27.63 6.38 -13.32
N TYR A 654 26.64 7.27 -13.22
CA TYR A 654 26.05 7.98 -14.37
C TYR A 654 27.08 8.75 -15.22
N ARG A 655 28.25 9.08 -14.65
CA ARG A 655 29.40 9.67 -15.38
C ARG A 655 30.04 8.71 -16.41
N GLY A 656 29.65 7.43 -16.40
CA GLY A 656 30.06 6.43 -17.38
C GLY A 656 29.36 6.56 -18.73
N LEU A 657 28.16 7.15 -18.80
CA LEU A 657 27.47 7.44 -20.06
C LEU A 657 28.25 8.50 -20.86
N GLN A 658 28.79 8.11 -22.01
CA GLN A 658 29.49 9.01 -22.91
C GLN A 658 28.50 9.81 -23.78
N PRO A 659 28.87 11.02 -24.24
CA PRO A 659 28.06 11.79 -25.17
C PRO A 659 27.84 11.05 -26.50
N GLY A 660 26.69 10.37 -26.63
CA GLY A 660 26.30 9.60 -27.81
C GLY A 660 25.78 8.19 -27.51
N ASP A 661 26.01 7.65 -26.31
CA ASP A 661 25.59 6.28 -25.92
C ASP A 661 24.07 6.08 -26.00
N LEU A 662 23.30 7.15 -25.79
CA LEU A 662 21.84 7.14 -25.85
C LEU A 662 21.30 8.36 -26.61
N PRO A 663 20.20 8.20 -27.39
CA PRO A 663 19.59 9.32 -28.10
C PRO A 663 19.13 10.44 -27.14
N ALA A 664 19.32 11.70 -27.54
CA ALA A 664 19.07 12.85 -26.67
C ALA A 664 17.60 13.03 -26.26
N ALA A 665 16.65 12.65 -27.13
CA ALA A 665 15.21 12.82 -26.88
C ALA A 665 14.67 11.97 -25.72
N PRO A 666 14.90 10.63 -25.64
CA PRO A 666 14.47 9.83 -24.48
C PRO A 666 15.21 10.20 -23.19
N LEU A 667 16.49 10.57 -23.25
CA LEU A 667 17.22 11.07 -22.06
C LEU A 667 16.60 12.36 -21.52
N ALA A 668 16.28 13.32 -22.40
CA ALA A 668 15.64 14.57 -22.01
C ALA A 668 14.20 14.36 -21.50
N LEU A 669 13.46 13.40 -22.06
CA LEU A 669 12.14 13.03 -21.57
C LEU A 669 12.23 12.37 -20.18
N TRP A 670 13.13 11.40 -20.01
CA TRP A 670 13.40 10.72 -18.73
C TRP A 670 13.78 11.72 -17.63
N SER A 671 14.83 12.52 -17.85
CA SER A 671 15.36 13.48 -16.88
C SER A 671 14.34 14.53 -16.46
N ARG A 672 13.43 14.95 -17.35
CA ARG A 672 12.33 15.86 -17.00
C ARG A 672 11.22 15.13 -16.22
N ALA A 673 10.89 13.91 -16.63
CA ALA A 673 9.81 13.13 -16.04
C ALA A 673 10.10 12.67 -14.60
N THR A 674 11.39 12.54 -14.22
CA THR A 674 11.84 12.30 -12.84
C THR A 674 11.80 13.55 -11.94
N HIS A 675 11.47 14.73 -12.48
CA HIS A 675 11.41 16.00 -11.73
C HIS A 675 10.04 16.69 -11.92
N PRO A 676 8.95 16.11 -11.40
CA PRO A 676 7.60 16.63 -11.62
C PRO A 676 7.37 18.02 -10.99
N GLU A 677 8.18 18.49 -10.05
CA GLU A 677 8.14 19.87 -9.56
C GLU A 677 8.51 20.92 -10.63
N LEU A 678 9.25 20.50 -11.66
CA LEU A 678 9.64 21.34 -12.80
C LEU A 678 8.65 21.24 -13.97
N LEU A 679 7.53 20.54 -13.77
CA LEU A 679 6.43 20.43 -14.73
C LEU A 679 5.24 21.33 -14.30
N PRO A 680 4.48 21.88 -15.27
CA PRO A 680 3.17 22.51 -14.99
C PRO A 680 2.20 21.53 -14.31
N ASP A 681 1.22 22.04 -13.55
CA ASP A 681 0.37 21.23 -12.66
C ASP A 681 -0.31 20.06 -13.38
N LYS A 682 -0.89 20.35 -14.55
CA LYS A 682 -1.51 19.37 -15.45
C LYS A 682 -0.56 18.26 -15.91
N ASP A 683 0.74 18.54 -16.07
CA ASP A 683 1.71 17.64 -16.70
C ASP A 683 2.49 16.81 -15.66
N ARG A 684 2.55 17.22 -14.38
CA ARG A 684 3.24 16.48 -13.29
C ARG A 684 2.81 15.02 -13.16
N LEU A 685 1.54 14.79 -13.45
CA LEU A 685 0.82 13.56 -13.18
C LEU A 685 1.03 12.55 -14.33
N ARG A 686 1.24 13.08 -15.54
CA ARG A 686 1.75 12.35 -16.71
C ARG A 686 3.18 11.85 -16.52
N SER A 687 3.98 12.47 -15.64
CA SER A 687 5.43 12.22 -15.59
C SER A 687 5.78 10.73 -15.38
N ARG A 688 4.99 9.98 -14.61
CA ARG A 688 5.16 8.52 -14.45
C ARG A 688 4.99 7.74 -15.76
N LEU A 689 4.07 8.16 -16.62
CA LEU A 689 3.83 7.56 -17.93
C LEU A 689 4.91 7.98 -18.94
N ASP A 690 5.35 9.24 -18.93
CA ASP A 690 6.40 9.73 -19.82
C ASP A 690 7.78 9.13 -19.45
N ALA A 691 8.09 8.96 -18.16
CA ALA A 691 9.28 8.24 -17.70
C ALA A 691 9.26 6.76 -18.12
N LEU A 692 8.12 6.09 -17.97
CA LEU A 692 7.90 4.72 -18.42
C LEU A 692 8.03 4.60 -19.95
N THR A 693 7.56 5.59 -20.69
CA THR A 693 7.65 5.67 -22.15
C THR A 693 9.10 5.86 -22.60
N ALA A 694 9.86 6.73 -21.93
CA ALA A 694 11.30 6.86 -22.15
C ALA A 694 12.05 5.56 -21.84
N TYR A 695 11.77 4.92 -20.70
CA TYR A 695 12.35 3.62 -20.33
C TYR A 695 12.08 2.53 -21.38
N ARG A 696 10.82 2.34 -21.79
CA ARG A 696 10.44 1.33 -22.80
C ARG A 696 11.07 1.59 -24.16
N TYR A 697 11.29 2.85 -24.55
CA TYR A 697 12.09 3.17 -25.75
C TYR A 697 13.57 2.79 -25.58
N MET A 698 14.19 3.17 -24.46
CA MET A 698 15.61 2.87 -24.18
C MET A 698 15.89 1.37 -24.08
N GLN A 699 14.98 0.60 -23.49
CA GLN A 699 14.97 -0.86 -23.46
C GLN A 699 14.76 -1.44 -24.87
N GLY A 700 13.76 -0.93 -25.61
CA GLY A 700 13.35 -1.43 -26.91
C GLY A 700 14.33 -1.17 -28.06
N CYS A 701 15.14 -0.11 -28.00
CA CYS A 701 16.18 0.17 -28.99
C CYS A 701 17.48 -0.60 -28.75
N GLY A 702 17.67 -1.21 -27.58
CA GLY A 702 18.88 -1.97 -27.23
C GLY A 702 20.16 -1.14 -27.06
N LEU A 703 20.05 0.20 -27.06
CA LEU A 703 21.21 1.10 -26.93
C LEU A 703 21.60 1.36 -25.47
N ALA A 704 20.64 1.35 -24.53
CA ALA A 704 20.93 1.50 -23.11
C ALA A 704 21.59 0.23 -22.57
N PRO A 705 22.81 0.30 -22.00
CA PRO A 705 23.39 -0.87 -21.34
C PRO A 705 22.63 -1.22 -20.04
N SER A 706 22.80 -2.44 -19.54
CA SER A 706 21.90 -3.10 -18.57
C SER A 706 21.64 -2.34 -17.26
N GLY A 707 22.68 -2.06 -16.46
CA GLY A 707 22.54 -1.40 -15.15
C GLY A 707 21.84 -0.03 -15.16
N TYR A 708 21.91 0.75 -16.26
CA TYR A 708 21.12 1.98 -16.39
C TYR A 708 19.63 1.68 -16.63
N LEU A 709 19.30 0.60 -17.36
CA LEU A 709 17.93 0.09 -17.44
C LEU A 709 17.47 -0.49 -16.09
N ASP A 710 18.34 -1.17 -15.34
CA ASP A 710 18.02 -1.65 -13.99
C ASP A 710 17.78 -0.48 -13.00
N TYR A 711 18.58 0.59 -13.10
CA TYR A 711 18.36 1.84 -12.38
C TYR A 711 17.03 2.50 -12.76
N CYS A 712 16.74 2.66 -14.06
CA CYS A 712 15.46 3.21 -14.52
C CYS A 712 14.27 2.36 -14.04
N ARG A 713 14.38 1.02 -14.10
CA ARG A 713 13.36 0.10 -13.59
C ARG A 713 13.18 0.23 -12.07
N TRP A 714 14.28 0.42 -11.32
CA TRP A 714 14.24 0.66 -9.89
C TRP A 714 13.52 1.97 -9.54
N GLN A 715 13.88 3.09 -10.17
CA GLN A 715 13.24 4.40 -9.97
C GLN A 715 11.76 4.41 -10.37
N LEU A 716 11.37 3.63 -11.38
CA LEU A 716 9.96 3.44 -11.73
C LEU A 716 9.17 2.63 -10.70
N GLY A 717 9.80 1.96 -9.74
CA GLY A 717 9.14 1.05 -8.80
C GLY A 717 8.74 -0.30 -9.42
N LEU A 718 9.31 -0.65 -10.59
CA LEU A 718 8.99 -1.90 -11.29
C LEU A 718 9.77 -3.07 -10.67
N TRP A 719 9.12 -4.24 -10.64
CA TRP A 719 9.64 -5.46 -10.03
C TRP A 719 9.58 -6.63 -11.02
N THR A 720 10.70 -7.35 -11.17
CA THR A 720 10.72 -8.66 -11.83
C THR A 720 10.54 -9.78 -10.80
N PRO A 721 10.04 -10.97 -11.18
CA PRO A 721 9.93 -12.11 -10.26
C PRO A 721 11.27 -12.53 -9.64
N ALA A 722 12.40 -12.31 -10.34
CA ALA A 722 13.74 -12.56 -9.81
C ALA A 722 14.10 -11.57 -8.69
N THR A 723 13.91 -10.26 -8.92
CA THR A 723 14.16 -9.22 -7.90
C THR A 723 13.21 -9.32 -6.71
N GLU A 724 11.94 -9.68 -6.94
CA GLU A 724 10.94 -9.86 -5.89
C GLU A 724 11.32 -11.04 -4.96
N LYS A 725 11.77 -12.16 -5.55
CA LYS A 725 12.23 -13.34 -4.82
C LYS A 725 13.59 -13.16 -4.12
N ALA A 726 14.45 -12.26 -4.61
CA ALA A 726 15.76 -12.00 -4.03
C ALA A 726 15.71 -11.16 -2.74
N TYR A 727 14.67 -10.34 -2.57
CA TYR A 727 14.58 -9.33 -1.51
C TYR A 727 14.73 -9.90 -0.09
N ASP A 728 13.91 -10.89 0.31
CA ASP A 728 13.99 -11.42 1.68
C ASP A 728 15.32 -12.11 1.97
N ALA A 729 15.90 -12.83 0.99
CA ALA A 729 17.21 -13.46 1.17
C ALA A 729 18.34 -12.43 1.38
N ALA A 730 18.26 -11.27 0.72
CA ALA A 730 19.17 -10.15 0.98
C ALA A 730 18.94 -9.58 2.39
N MET A 731 17.69 -9.30 2.77
CA MET A 731 17.35 -8.74 4.09
C MET A 731 17.61 -9.71 5.26
N ASP A 732 17.55 -11.02 5.04
CA ASP A 732 17.88 -12.06 6.02
C ASP A 732 19.40 -12.13 6.25
N LYS A 733 20.19 -12.28 5.17
CA LYS A 733 21.65 -12.34 5.24
C LYS A 733 22.27 -11.00 5.68
N ALA A 734 21.59 -9.87 5.42
CA ALA A 734 21.95 -8.58 5.99
C ALA A 734 21.73 -8.55 7.51
N TRP A 735 20.57 -9.01 8.00
CA TRP A 735 20.30 -9.16 9.44
C TRP A 735 21.31 -10.09 10.13
N GLU A 736 21.74 -11.18 9.50
CA GLU A 736 22.84 -12.00 10.04
C GLU A 736 24.12 -11.18 10.28
N GLY A 737 24.50 -10.31 9.33
CA GLY A 737 25.64 -9.40 9.49
C GLY A 737 25.48 -8.44 10.68
N VAL A 738 24.27 -7.96 10.95
CA VAL A 738 23.96 -7.20 12.17
C VAL A 738 24.16 -8.03 13.43
N GLN A 739 23.80 -9.31 13.44
CA GLN A 739 24.01 -10.20 14.59
C GLN A 739 25.50 -10.52 14.83
N GLU A 740 26.34 -10.54 13.80
CA GLU A 740 27.79 -10.62 13.99
C GLU A 740 28.33 -9.35 14.69
N LEU A 741 27.93 -8.17 14.18
CA LEU A 741 28.43 -6.87 14.61
C LEU A 741 27.95 -6.40 15.99
N TYR A 742 26.71 -6.71 16.37
CA TYR A 742 26.07 -6.14 17.56
C TYR A 742 25.60 -7.23 18.53
N VAL A 743 26.28 -7.32 19.67
CA VAL A 743 26.08 -8.36 20.69
C VAL A 743 24.63 -8.45 21.17
N HIS A 744 23.96 -7.31 21.37
CA HIS A 744 22.56 -7.25 21.79
C HIS A 744 21.58 -7.82 20.74
N ALA A 745 21.87 -7.71 19.43
CA ALA A 745 21.03 -8.22 18.35
C ALA A 745 20.98 -9.77 18.28
N ARG A 746 21.86 -10.44 19.04
CA ARG A 746 21.89 -11.89 19.24
C ARG A 746 20.91 -12.34 20.34
N SER A 747 20.43 -11.44 21.20
CA SER A 747 19.67 -11.76 22.42
C SER A 747 18.17 -11.90 22.20
N ALA A 748 17.61 -13.07 22.52
CA ALA A 748 16.16 -13.28 22.60
C ALA A 748 15.50 -12.51 23.75
N ALA A 749 16.28 -12.04 24.74
CA ALA A 749 15.76 -11.17 25.81
C ALA A 749 15.55 -9.72 25.34
N TRP A 750 16.24 -9.30 24.27
CA TRP A 750 16.05 -7.98 23.64
C TRP A 750 15.02 -8.02 22.50
N ARG A 751 15.11 -9.00 21.59
CA ARG A 751 14.14 -9.18 20.49
C ARG A 751 13.71 -10.66 20.37
N PRO A 752 12.69 -11.11 21.13
CA PRO A 752 12.29 -12.52 21.18
C PRO A 752 11.74 -13.09 19.87
N PHE A 753 11.31 -12.23 18.94
CA PHE A 753 10.74 -12.61 17.63
C PHE A 753 11.72 -12.46 16.46
N SER A 754 12.97 -12.04 16.69
CA SER A 754 13.98 -11.92 15.65
C SER A 754 14.52 -13.28 15.22
N PRO A 755 14.83 -13.49 13.92
CA PRO A 755 15.45 -14.74 13.49
C PRO A 755 16.89 -14.84 14.01
N GLY A 756 17.39 -16.07 14.19
CA GLY A 756 18.78 -16.35 14.57
C GLY A 756 19.16 -16.10 16.03
N VAL A 757 18.31 -15.48 16.85
CA VAL A 757 18.60 -15.16 18.27
C VAL A 757 18.76 -16.39 19.17
N VAL A 758 19.38 -16.20 20.33
CA VAL A 758 19.68 -17.23 21.34
C VAL A 758 19.08 -16.89 22.71
N PRO A 759 18.77 -17.88 23.58
CA PRO A 759 18.10 -17.68 24.88
C PRO A 759 19.05 -17.20 25.99
N LEU A 760 19.82 -16.15 25.68
CA LEU A 760 20.82 -15.51 26.53
C LEU A 760 20.49 -14.03 26.72
N SER A 761 20.82 -13.46 27.87
CA SER A 761 20.82 -12.01 28.10
C SER A 761 21.95 -11.32 27.31
N ILE A 762 21.89 -9.99 27.22
CA ILE A 762 22.95 -9.19 26.58
C ILE A 762 24.29 -9.42 27.31
N GLU A 763 24.30 -9.37 28.65
CA GLU A 763 25.47 -9.64 29.49
C GLU A 763 26.05 -11.06 29.32
N GLU A 764 25.18 -12.07 29.15
CA GLU A 764 25.61 -13.44 28.86
C GLU A 764 26.31 -13.52 27.50
N LEU A 765 25.87 -12.74 26.51
CA LEU A 765 26.45 -12.67 25.18
C LEU A 765 27.75 -11.84 25.14
N GLU A 766 27.85 -10.77 25.94
CA GLU A 766 29.08 -9.98 26.13
C GLU A 766 30.19 -10.83 26.76
N TYR A 767 29.85 -11.69 27.74
CA TYR A 767 30.78 -12.65 28.31
C TYR A 767 31.29 -13.68 27.28
N LEU A 768 30.44 -14.15 26.36
CA LEU A 768 30.85 -15.06 25.28
C LEU A 768 31.82 -14.37 24.31
N ASP A 769 31.50 -13.13 23.90
CA ASP A 769 32.29 -12.34 22.95
C ASP A 769 33.69 -12.04 23.51
N LEU A 770 33.75 -11.54 24.75
CA LEU A 770 34.98 -11.26 25.51
C LEU A 770 35.84 -12.51 25.76
N HIS A 771 35.30 -13.72 25.60
CA HIS A 771 36.02 -14.99 25.73
C HIS A 771 36.12 -15.77 24.41
N ARG A 772 35.78 -15.15 23.28
CA ARG A 772 35.83 -15.71 21.92
C ARG A 772 35.10 -17.06 21.79
N ILE A 773 34.01 -17.21 22.54
CA ILE A 773 33.14 -18.39 22.50
C ILE A 773 32.07 -18.14 21.45
N ASP A 774 31.97 -19.00 20.43
CA ASP A 774 30.92 -18.88 19.41
C ASP A 774 29.53 -18.92 20.08
N TRP A 775 28.73 -17.89 19.83
CA TRP A 775 27.38 -17.76 20.33
C TRP A 775 26.37 -18.61 19.54
N LYS A 776 26.70 -19.00 18.31
CA LYS A 776 25.79 -19.69 17.38
C LYS A 776 25.47 -21.11 17.83
N GLN A 777 26.32 -21.71 18.68
CA GLN A 777 26.03 -22.99 19.33
C GLN A 777 24.79 -22.97 20.23
N TYR A 778 24.36 -21.78 20.72
CA TYR A 778 23.14 -21.64 21.52
C TYR A 778 21.86 -21.40 20.67
N ARG A 779 21.96 -21.42 19.33
CA ARG A 779 20.80 -21.29 18.42
C ARG A 779 19.91 -22.53 18.49
N LYS A 780 18.59 -22.33 18.43
CA LYS A 780 17.53 -23.37 18.52
C LYS A 780 17.67 -24.53 17.50
N GLY A 781 18.45 -24.36 16.43
CA GLY A 781 18.72 -25.38 15.41
C GLY A 781 20.14 -25.98 15.42
N TYR A 782 20.97 -25.65 16.43
CA TYR A 782 22.33 -26.21 16.54
C TYR A 782 22.29 -27.73 16.78
N LYS A 783 23.21 -28.46 16.15
CA LYS A 783 23.25 -29.94 16.18
C LYS A 783 24.29 -30.54 17.13
N GLY A 784 25.19 -29.72 17.67
CA GLY A 784 26.18 -30.15 18.66
C GLY A 784 25.73 -29.88 20.09
N THR A 785 26.59 -30.19 21.05
CA THR A 785 26.44 -29.75 22.44
C THR A 785 27.14 -28.40 22.61
N PRO A 786 26.49 -27.36 23.19
CA PRO A 786 27.16 -26.11 23.53
C PRO A 786 28.31 -26.32 24.52
N ASN A 787 29.43 -25.63 24.31
CA ASN A 787 30.58 -25.60 25.20
C ASN A 787 31.00 -24.15 25.49
N PRO A 788 30.86 -23.66 26.74
CA PRO A 788 30.22 -24.32 27.88
C PRO A 788 28.71 -24.54 27.66
N ASP A 789 28.12 -25.47 28.40
CA ASP A 789 26.65 -25.57 28.47
C ASP A 789 26.05 -24.35 29.20
N LEU A 790 24.72 -24.19 29.14
CA LEU A 790 24.01 -23.03 29.67
C LEU A 790 24.14 -22.86 31.20
N ALA A 791 24.28 -23.95 31.95
CA ALA A 791 24.43 -23.89 33.41
C ALA A 791 25.88 -23.55 33.77
N THR A 792 26.85 -24.19 33.11
CA THR A 792 28.29 -23.88 33.26
C THR A 792 28.60 -22.43 32.86
N LEU A 793 27.97 -21.90 31.81
CA LEU A 793 28.08 -20.49 31.41
C LEU A 793 27.60 -19.56 32.53
N ARG A 794 26.38 -19.79 33.04
CA ARG A 794 25.77 -18.99 34.11
C ARG A 794 26.57 -19.04 35.42
N GLN A 795 27.12 -20.21 35.77
CA GLN A 795 27.99 -20.37 36.92
C GLN A 795 29.25 -19.48 36.79
N ARG A 796 29.98 -19.58 35.67
CA ARG A 796 31.21 -18.79 35.46
C ARG A 796 30.96 -17.28 35.49
N ILE A 797 29.82 -16.82 34.95
CA ILE A 797 29.40 -15.41 35.01
C ILE A 797 29.13 -15.01 36.47
N ALA A 798 28.39 -15.81 37.24
CA ALA A 798 28.09 -15.52 38.65
C ALA A 798 29.36 -15.50 39.52
N GLU A 799 30.29 -16.45 39.32
CA GLU A 799 31.60 -16.48 39.99
C GLU A 799 32.42 -15.23 39.67
N ARG A 800 32.44 -14.79 38.40
CA ARG A 800 33.14 -13.56 37.97
C ARG A 800 32.50 -12.29 38.56
N LYS A 801 31.18 -12.21 38.65
CA LYS A 801 30.49 -11.10 39.35
C LYS A 801 30.86 -11.04 40.83
N GLU A 802 30.89 -12.18 41.50
CA GLU A 802 31.24 -12.25 42.93
C GLU A 802 32.71 -11.90 43.18
N LEU A 803 33.61 -12.19 42.23
CA LEU A 803 35.00 -11.72 42.27
C LEU A 803 35.09 -10.21 42.06
N ALA A 804 34.42 -9.66 41.04
CA ALA A 804 34.39 -8.22 40.78
C ALA A 804 33.81 -7.42 41.96
N ARG A 805 32.72 -7.91 42.58
CA ARG A 805 32.10 -7.31 43.76
C ARG A 805 33.03 -7.26 44.98
N LYS A 806 33.91 -8.27 45.13
CA LYS A 806 34.94 -8.31 46.18
C LYS A 806 36.07 -7.32 45.88
N GLU A 807 36.45 -7.18 44.62
CA GLU A 807 37.49 -6.24 44.21
C GLU A 807 37.02 -4.78 44.32
N GLU A 808 35.79 -4.45 43.92
CA GLU A 808 35.19 -3.13 44.19
C GLU A 808 35.15 -2.82 45.70
N ALA A 809 34.77 -3.79 46.52
CA ALA A 809 34.75 -3.63 47.98
C ALA A 809 36.15 -3.42 48.57
N ARG A 810 37.18 -4.09 48.00
CA ARG A 810 38.59 -3.88 48.36
C ARG A 810 39.05 -2.48 47.97
N LEU A 811 38.82 -2.06 46.73
CA LEU A 811 39.21 -0.75 46.22
C LEU A 811 38.54 0.40 46.98
N ARG A 812 37.25 0.28 47.32
CA ARG A 812 36.56 1.28 48.16
C ARG A 812 37.12 1.33 49.58
N ALA A 813 37.47 0.19 50.19
CA ALA A 813 38.11 0.16 51.50
C ALA A 813 39.53 0.76 51.47
N GLU A 814 40.28 0.57 50.38
CA GLU A 814 41.58 1.19 50.15
C GLU A 814 41.46 2.71 49.92
N GLU A 815 40.42 3.16 49.20
CA GLU A 815 40.11 4.59 49.01
C GLU A 815 39.66 5.28 50.31
N GLU A 816 38.81 4.63 51.11
CA GLU A 816 38.38 5.12 52.43
C GLU A 816 39.56 5.18 53.42
N ALA A 817 40.43 4.17 53.42
CA ALA A 817 41.65 4.18 54.24
C ALA A 817 42.63 5.28 53.80
N TRP A 818 42.81 5.49 52.49
CA TRP A 818 43.63 6.58 51.97
C TRP A 818 43.07 7.96 52.36
N LYS A 819 41.75 8.16 52.26
CA LYS A 819 41.09 9.40 52.72
C LYS A 819 41.29 9.64 54.22
N GLN A 820 41.15 8.62 55.06
CA GLN A 820 41.41 8.72 56.50
C GLN A 820 42.89 9.04 56.80
N GLU A 821 43.83 8.51 56.03
CA GLU A 821 45.26 8.84 56.15
C GLU A 821 45.54 10.29 55.74
N GLN A 822 44.92 10.79 54.66
CA GLN A 822 45.03 12.21 54.27
C GLN A 822 44.43 13.15 55.33
N GLU A 823 43.26 12.81 55.90
CA GLU A 823 42.67 13.58 57.01
C GLU A 823 43.55 13.55 58.27
N ARG A 824 44.22 12.42 58.58
CA ARG A 824 45.19 12.34 59.68
C ARG A 824 46.40 13.22 59.41
N LEU A 825 46.97 13.18 58.21
CA LEU A 825 48.13 13.98 57.82
C LEU A 825 47.82 15.49 57.80
N GLU A 826 46.66 15.90 57.29
CA GLU A 826 46.17 17.27 57.41
C GLU A 826 46.06 17.71 58.87
N LYS A 827 45.56 16.83 59.75
CA LYS A 827 45.40 17.12 61.17
C LYS A 827 46.74 17.21 61.89
N GLU A 828 47.66 16.27 61.68
CA GLU A 828 49.02 16.34 62.23
C GLU A 828 49.76 17.59 61.75
N ARG A 829 49.57 18.01 60.48
CA ARG A 829 50.15 19.24 59.92
C ARG A 829 49.52 20.53 60.48
N LYS A 830 48.31 20.46 61.07
CA LYS A 830 47.64 21.55 61.80
C LYS A 830 48.00 21.58 63.30
N GLU A 831 48.22 20.41 63.91
CA GLU A 831 48.49 20.26 65.35
C GLU A 831 49.99 20.30 65.72
N HIS A 832 50.88 19.93 64.78
CA HIS A 832 52.34 19.89 64.95
C HIS A 832 53.10 20.45 63.73
N PRO A 833 52.90 21.73 63.36
CA PRO A 833 53.52 22.33 62.16
C PRO A 833 55.05 22.23 62.15
N GLU A 834 55.71 22.35 63.31
CA GLU A 834 57.17 22.22 63.46
C GLU A 834 57.73 20.83 63.15
N ARG A 835 56.90 19.78 63.03
CA ARG A 835 57.35 18.47 62.50
C ARG A 835 57.55 18.47 60.98
N PHE A 836 56.90 19.37 60.26
CA PHE A 836 56.91 19.43 58.79
C PHE A 836 57.82 20.56 58.25
N GLN A 837 58.61 21.20 59.10
CA GLN A 837 59.48 22.35 58.75
C GLN A 837 60.88 21.98 58.23
N ASN A 838 61.14 20.71 57.87
CA ASN A 838 62.45 20.26 57.34
C ASN A 838 62.34 19.35 56.09
N GLU A 839 61.27 19.48 55.30
CA GLU A 839 61.17 18.84 53.96
C GLU A 839 61.03 19.86 52.81
N ASP A 840 61.15 21.16 53.10
CA ASP A 840 61.36 22.24 52.11
C ASP A 840 62.86 22.56 51.96
N GLU A 841 63.66 21.65 51.37
CA GLU A 841 64.94 21.96 50.66
C GLU A 841 65.64 20.69 50.08
N SER A 842 65.18 20.15 48.94
CA SER A 842 66.04 19.68 47.81
C SER A 842 65.25 18.99 46.67
N GLU A 843 65.87 18.95 45.49
CA GLU A 843 65.47 18.20 44.27
C GLU A 843 64.06 18.47 43.66
N SER A 844 63.96 19.62 42.98
CA SER A 844 63.29 19.65 41.67
C SER A 844 64.28 19.09 40.64
N PRO A 845 63.90 18.12 39.78
CA PRO A 845 63.24 18.50 38.51
C PRO A 845 62.15 17.53 38.00
N PHE A 846 61.22 18.04 37.18
CA PHE A 846 60.91 17.47 35.86
C PHE A 846 59.97 18.39 35.04
N ASP A 847 60.56 19.27 34.21
CA ASP A 847 59.87 19.84 33.04
C ASP A 847 59.86 18.82 31.88
N PRO A 848 58.75 18.64 31.14
CA PRO A 848 58.69 17.71 30.01
C PRO A 848 58.62 18.43 28.64
N GLU A 849 59.75 18.73 27.99
CA GLU A 849 59.82 19.07 26.54
C GLU A 849 61.23 18.78 25.94
N PRO A 850 61.47 18.77 24.60
CA PRO A 850 61.79 17.48 23.95
C PRO A 850 63.03 17.41 23.03
N SER A 851 63.19 16.24 22.39
CA SER A 851 64.01 15.87 21.20
C SER A 851 65.34 15.11 21.44
N GLY A 852 65.62 14.09 20.60
CA GLY A 852 66.74 13.15 20.83
C GLY A 852 67.34 12.32 19.67
N LYS A 853 66.73 12.32 18.46
CA LYS A 853 67.20 11.64 17.21
C LYS A 853 67.26 10.10 17.19
N ALA A 854 67.10 9.55 15.98
CA ALA A 854 67.09 8.12 15.68
C ALA A 854 68.41 7.62 15.05
N PRO A 855 68.71 6.30 15.07
CA PRO A 855 69.67 5.68 14.16
C PRO A 855 69.14 5.65 12.71
N GLN A 856 70.03 5.59 11.71
CA GLN A 856 69.64 5.55 10.30
C GLN A 856 69.28 4.13 9.79
N PRO A 857 68.43 4.03 8.75
CA PRO A 857 68.13 2.76 8.07
C PRO A 857 69.20 2.38 7.04
N THR A 858 69.40 1.08 6.84
CA THR A 858 70.14 0.52 5.69
C THR A 858 69.38 -0.68 5.10
N GLY A 859 68.97 -0.59 3.83
CA GLY A 859 68.55 -1.76 3.04
C GLY A 859 67.07 -2.16 3.14
N THR A 860 66.23 -1.51 2.33
CA THR A 860 65.16 -2.11 1.51
C THR A 860 64.62 -3.52 1.86
N GLN A 861 63.33 -3.63 2.22
CA GLN A 861 62.29 -4.27 1.38
C GLN A 861 60.87 -4.21 1.99
N THR A 862 59.87 -3.99 1.12
CA THR A 862 58.42 -4.34 1.21
C THR A 862 57.64 -4.23 2.55
N LEU A 863 56.60 -3.39 2.55
CA LEU A 863 55.40 -3.49 3.41
C LEU A 863 54.24 -4.14 2.64
N PRO A 864 53.34 -4.84 3.35
CA PRO A 864 51.90 -4.61 3.19
C PRO A 864 51.10 -4.57 4.52
N ASP A 865 50.01 -3.80 4.49
CA ASP A 865 48.68 -3.95 5.13
C ASP A 865 48.48 -4.18 6.67
N GLU A 866 47.24 -3.87 7.12
CA GLU A 866 46.59 -4.20 8.43
C GLU A 866 47.18 -3.57 9.73
N ASP A 867 46.42 -3.22 10.78
CA ASP A 867 44.99 -2.89 10.97
C ASP A 867 44.81 -2.21 12.36
N ASP A 868 43.56 -1.88 12.76
CA ASP A 868 43.08 -1.65 14.15
C ASP A 868 43.65 -0.45 14.98
N ASP A 869 43.02 0.02 16.07
CA ASP A 869 41.60 0.31 16.37
C ASP A 869 41.58 1.21 17.65
N GLU A 870 40.76 2.25 17.76
CA GLU A 870 40.61 3.03 19.01
C GLU A 870 39.15 3.13 19.47
N ILE A 871 38.87 2.54 20.63
CA ILE A 871 37.54 2.39 21.22
C ILE A 871 37.33 3.42 22.35
N PHE A 872 36.12 3.96 22.44
CA PHE A 872 35.71 4.93 23.47
C PHE A 872 35.82 4.38 24.90
N GLY A 873 36.26 5.24 25.82
CA GLY A 873 36.23 4.97 27.26
C GLY A 873 34.82 5.00 27.87
N ILE A 874 34.73 4.46 29.10
CA ILE A 874 33.53 4.32 29.94
C ILE A 874 33.23 5.63 30.69
#